data_AF-A0A0A9ZJJ6-F1
#
_entry.id   AF-A0A0A9ZJJ6-F1
#
_cell.length_a   1.000
_cell.length_b   1.000
_cell.length_c   1.000
_cell.angle_alpha   90.00
_cell.angle_beta   90.00
_cell.angle_gamma   90.00
#
_symmetry.space_group_name_H-M   'P 1'
#
loop_
_entity.id
_entity.type
_entity.pdbx_description
1 polymer ?
#
loop_
_entity_poly.entity_id
_entity_poly.type
_entity_poly.pdbx_seq_one_letter_code
_entity_poly.pdbx_strand_id
1 'polypeptide(L)'
;MFDVHCQPKPVRILIDIGSQVCLMTKKCSEALGLRVQKSSRSMTAVGGTPIRHSNGMVSCIITPSQNSEPRLETQAFVINKITGDQPQVHVDHTVRNRFNNLCLADPKFDQPGEIDFLMGAELYPLILNATHNFIVGEPSAISTIFGWILVGKAPVTSSASLSLLLSPSYTVNHCCDALDISLKKFWEIEEISTHHPPNPEDDACEALFQESHYRQPCGRFVVRLPFKNSFSTLPNNREVAMKRFLSLESRLSRQTTARDEYIKFMEEYKSLGHMSLAHDSSSYIIPHHIVLKHDSVTTKLRVVFDASASCGPDNISLNSSLLNGPKLQKDIWQIISSFRLFPIVLCADLRMMYRQILVDPRDRTFQRIFYRSSPTSDVEEYLLNTVTYGVGPSAYLALRCLIQLVKDDGAAYPLASKAILEQTFVDDITAGAHDLESALCLQRELNSLLALGGFTLHKWSSNHPALLESVSSDKVTLPLNFSVDDDRTLKILGIKYDPRCDTFSYNIAPNNIRITKRGVLSEIAKIYDPLGWLTPVTFFAKHIMQLIWMKGLQWDDLLPPDLTCEWNNFTCGLPALSAISIPRYIPAETSDAVHVLGYCDASEKGYACVVYAVTIRQDHHSIHIIQAKSKIAPLKTISLPRLELSGALLLSKLIGELKPYIESLHAVSINLFTDSTIALSWIRTPPYKLKTYVANRVAEILNTTNPSQWHHVKSEHNPADPASRGLLGPDLVQCHLWWKGPPDFLVKEHIHFSSSPEIQESVEYLHEFKPHASHLTTSSSVPYLISILEKYSNYNKAQRIFSYV
;
A
#
# COMPACT_ATOMS: atom_id res chain seq x y z
N MET A 1 0.82 -49.69 8.09
CA MET A 1 0.49 -49.29 6.71
C MET A 1 1.52 -49.90 5.78
N PHE A 2 1.13 -50.39 4.60
CA PHE A 2 2.07 -51.05 3.69
C PHE A 2 2.88 -50.04 2.85
N ASP A 3 4.17 -50.32 2.67
CA ASP A 3 5.02 -49.61 1.72
C ASP A 3 4.92 -50.21 0.30
N VAL A 4 5.64 -49.61 -0.67
CA VAL A 4 5.67 -50.08 -2.07
C VAL A 4 6.14 -51.53 -2.23
N HIS A 5 6.87 -52.09 -1.26
CA HIS A 5 7.34 -53.47 -1.26
C HIS A 5 6.41 -54.42 -0.49
N CYS A 6 5.19 -53.98 -0.18
CA CYS A 6 4.21 -54.72 0.62
C CYS A 6 4.73 -55.10 2.02
N GLN A 7 5.65 -54.30 2.60
CA GLN A 7 6.09 -54.46 3.98
C GLN A 7 5.29 -53.53 4.91
N PRO A 8 4.77 -54.02 6.04
CA PRO A 8 4.03 -53.19 6.98
C PRO A 8 4.98 -52.28 7.78
N LYS A 9 4.78 -50.96 7.71
CA LYS A 9 5.43 -49.96 8.57
C LYS A 9 4.47 -49.41 9.63
N PRO A 10 4.94 -49.19 10.87
CA PRO A 10 4.15 -48.52 11.89
C PRO A 10 3.97 -47.05 11.54
N VAL A 11 2.75 -46.54 11.72
CA VAL A 11 2.39 -45.12 11.49
C VAL A 11 1.52 -44.65 12.63
N ARG A 12 1.66 -43.40 13.05
CA ARG A 12 0.81 -42.81 14.09
C ARG A 12 -0.41 -42.15 13.47
N ILE A 13 -1.60 -42.60 13.85
CA ILE A 13 -2.88 -42.21 13.25
C ILE A 13 -3.69 -41.35 14.21
N LEU A 14 -4.15 -40.19 13.75
CA LEU A 14 -5.16 -39.37 14.43
C LEU A 14 -6.54 -39.66 13.83
N ILE A 15 -7.53 -39.94 14.68
CA ILE A 15 -8.90 -40.20 14.25
C ILE A 15 -9.71 -38.91 14.40
N ASP A 16 -10.25 -38.41 13.29
CA ASP A 16 -11.05 -37.18 13.26
C ASP A 16 -12.36 -37.41 12.48
N ILE A 17 -13.45 -37.56 13.23
CA ILE A 17 -14.80 -37.72 12.68
C ILE A 17 -15.34 -36.45 12.01
N GLY A 18 -14.71 -35.29 12.25
CA GLY A 18 -15.05 -34.03 11.59
C GLY A 18 -14.43 -33.89 10.20
N SER A 19 -13.41 -34.68 9.88
CA SER A 19 -12.77 -34.66 8.56
C SER A 19 -13.51 -35.57 7.58
N GLN A 20 -13.94 -34.99 6.44
CA GLN A 20 -14.56 -35.74 5.35
C GLN A 20 -13.55 -36.54 4.51
N VAL A 21 -12.26 -36.29 4.67
CA VAL A 21 -11.19 -36.90 3.87
C VAL A 21 -10.04 -37.39 4.74
N CYS A 22 -9.31 -38.39 4.28
CA CYS A 22 -8.07 -38.83 4.92
C CYS A 22 -6.88 -37.95 4.48
N LEU A 23 -5.93 -37.72 5.38
CA LEU A 23 -4.72 -36.94 5.12
C LEU A 23 -3.47 -37.75 5.47
N MET A 24 -2.42 -37.59 4.69
CA MET A 24 -1.11 -38.19 4.93
C MET A 24 -0.03 -37.12 4.89
N THR A 25 0.93 -37.17 5.80
CA THR A 25 2.08 -36.25 5.73
C THR A 25 2.99 -36.60 4.56
N LYS A 26 3.62 -35.58 3.94
CA LYS A 26 4.61 -35.77 2.88
C LYS A 26 5.74 -36.70 3.33
N LYS A 27 6.22 -36.52 4.57
CA LYS A 27 7.23 -37.36 5.22
C LYS A 27 6.81 -38.83 5.27
N CYS A 28 5.55 -39.13 5.64
CA CYS A 28 5.03 -40.49 5.66
C CYS A 28 4.91 -41.08 4.24
N SER A 29 4.39 -40.31 3.29
CA SER A 29 4.29 -40.74 1.88
C SER A 29 5.65 -41.09 1.29
N GLU A 30 6.67 -40.28 1.55
CA GLU A 30 8.05 -40.52 1.09
C GLU A 30 8.67 -41.74 1.79
N ALA A 31 8.45 -41.90 3.10
CA ALA A 31 8.94 -43.04 3.87
C ALA A 31 8.32 -44.38 3.43
N LEU A 32 7.07 -44.37 2.95
CA LEU A 32 6.39 -45.54 2.39
C LEU A 32 6.66 -45.73 0.89
N GLY A 33 7.30 -44.75 0.23
CA GLY A 33 7.59 -44.77 -1.20
C GLY A 33 6.35 -44.59 -2.12
N LEU A 34 5.19 -44.22 -1.57
CA LEU A 34 3.93 -44.24 -2.30
C LEU A 34 3.92 -43.24 -3.46
N ARG A 35 3.38 -43.66 -4.61
CA ARG A 35 3.29 -42.79 -5.80
C ARG A 35 2.16 -41.77 -5.65
N VAL A 36 2.54 -40.50 -5.56
CA VAL A 36 1.59 -39.38 -5.48
C VAL A 36 0.98 -39.08 -6.84
N GLN A 37 -0.36 -39.14 -6.92
CA GLN A 37 -1.13 -38.75 -8.11
C GLN A 37 -1.53 -37.27 -8.01
N LYS A 38 -1.38 -36.52 -9.11
CA LYS A 38 -1.84 -35.12 -9.14
C LYS A 38 -3.36 -35.07 -9.05
N SER A 39 -3.87 -34.24 -8.15
CA SER A 39 -5.30 -33.99 -7.95
C SER A 39 -5.58 -32.50 -8.16
N SER A 40 -6.66 -32.18 -8.88
CA SER A 40 -7.15 -30.80 -9.08
C SER A 40 -8.17 -30.35 -8.02
N ARG A 41 -8.42 -31.19 -7.00
CA ARG A 41 -9.42 -30.90 -5.95
C ARG A 41 -8.85 -29.93 -4.92
N SER A 42 -9.58 -28.84 -4.67
CA SER A 42 -9.27 -27.88 -3.61
C SER A 42 -9.86 -28.34 -2.27
N MET A 43 -9.08 -28.29 -1.19
CA MET A 43 -9.52 -28.61 0.16
C MET A 43 -9.70 -27.36 1.00
N THR A 44 -10.71 -27.35 1.87
CA THR A 44 -10.97 -26.28 2.84
C THR A 44 -10.87 -26.82 4.26
N ALA A 45 -10.21 -26.08 5.15
CA ALA A 45 -10.14 -26.36 6.57
C ALA A 45 -11.32 -25.74 7.34
N VAL A 46 -11.40 -26.01 8.65
CA VAL A 46 -12.39 -25.41 9.56
C VAL A 46 -12.31 -23.88 9.44
N GLY A 47 -13.44 -23.24 9.12
CA GLY A 47 -13.51 -21.79 8.85
C GLY A 47 -13.41 -21.39 7.37
N GLY A 48 -13.40 -22.34 6.42
CA GLY A 48 -13.46 -22.06 4.98
C GLY A 48 -12.12 -21.68 4.35
N THR A 49 -11.01 -21.82 5.08
CA THR A 49 -9.66 -21.52 4.60
C THR A 49 -9.18 -22.56 3.59
N PRO A 50 -8.81 -22.18 2.35
CA PRO A 50 -8.30 -23.11 1.37
C PRO A 50 -6.88 -23.57 1.73
N ILE A 51 -6.65 -24.88 1.73
CA ILE A 51 -5.34 -25.49 1.97
C ILE A 51 -4.53 -25.37 0.66
N ARG A 52 -3.62 -24.39 0.59
CA ARG A 52 -2.85 -24.05 -0.64
C ARG A 52 -1.71 -25.02 -0.99
N HIS A 53 -1.48 -26.06 -0.19
CA HIS A 53 -0.32 -26.95 -0.30
C HIS A 53 -0.69 -28.46 -0.31
N SER A 54 -1.70 -28.86 -1.08
CA SER A 54 -1.95 -30.28 -1.34
C SER A 54 -1.02 -30.78 -2.45
N ASN A 55 -0.12 -31.71 -2.14
CA ASN A 55 0.87 -32.23 -3.09
C ASN A 55 0.32 -33.34 -4.00
N GLY A 56 -0.97 -33.67 -3.88
CA GLY A 56 -1.65 -34.73 -4.62
C GLY A 56 -2.34 -35.73 -3.68
N MET A 57 -2.69 -36.90 -4.21
CA MET A 57 -3.40 -37.97 -3.50
C MET A 57 -2.63 -39.29 -3.62
N VAL A 58 -2.69 -40.11 -2.58
CA VAL A 58 -2.07 -41.45 -2.53
C VAL A 58 -3.09 -42.49 -2.12
N SER A 59 -3.03 -43.67 -2.73
CA SER A 59 -3.76 -44.85 -2.24
C SER A 59 -2.90 -45.59 -1.23
N CYS A 60 -3.48 -45.97 -0.08
CA CYS A 60 -2.77 -46.69 0.97
C CYS A 60 -3.64 -47.76 1.62
N ILE A 61 -2.97 -48.79 2.17
CA ILE A 61 -3.61 -49.91 2.87
C ILE A 61 -3.18 -49.91 4.34
N ILE A 62 -4.16 -49.87 5.24
CA ILE A 62 -3.99 -49.83 6.69
C ILE A 62 -4.41 -51.18 7.28
N THR A 63 -3.58 -51.74 8.15
CA THR A 63 -3.85 -52.98 8.88
C THR A 63 -3.51 -52.84 10.35
N PRO A 64 -4.15 -53.62 11.23
CA PRO A 64 -3.71 -53.77 12.61
C PRO A 64 -2.25 -54.21 12.72
N SER A 65 -1.58 -53.77 13.79
CA SER A 65 -0.19 -54.13 14.08
C SER A 65 -0.04 -55.60 14.49
N GLN A 66 -1.11 -56.20 15.04
CA GLN A 66 -1.10 -57.55 15.59
C GLN A 66 -1.76 -58.59 14.68
N ASN A 67 -2.53 -58.18 13.66
CA ASN A 67 -3.26 -59.07 12.75
C ASN A 67 -3.09 -58.61 11.29
N SER A 68 -3.02 -59.55 10.34
CA SER A 68 -2.94 -59.26 8.89
C SER A 68 -4.27 -58.82 8.27
N GLU A 69 -5.36 -58.94 9.01
CA GLU A 69 -6.73 -58.57 8.64
C GLU A 69 -7.43 -57.87 9.83
N PRO A 70 -8.40 -56.95 9.58
CA PRO A 70 -8.90 -56.50 8.27
C PRO A 70 -7.94 -55.51 7.58
N ARG A 71 -7.99 -55.48 6.24
CA ARG A 71 -7.23 -54.52 5.41
C ARG A 71 -8.16 -53.38 5.00
N LEU A 72 -7.84 -52.16 5.43
CA LEU A 72 -8.58 -50.96 5.06
C LEU A 72 -7.86 -50.25 3.92
N GLU A 73 -8.45 -50.24 2.74
CA GLU A 73 -7.95 -49.49 1.59
C GLU A 73 -8.59 -48.10 1.57
N THR A 74 -7.79 -47.05 1.38
CA THR A 74 -8.28 -45.67 1.33
C THR A 74 -7.39 -44.78 0.47
N GLN A 75 -7.92 -43.61 0.10
CA GLN A 75 -7.19 -42.54 -0.56
C GLN A 75 -6.97 -41.39 0.40
N ALA A 76 -5.74 -40.89 0.49
CA ALA A 76 -5.37 -39.79 1.37
C ALA A 76 -4.71 -38.64 0.60
N PHE A 77 -5.06 -37.41 0.96
CA PHE A 77 -4.38 -36.23 0.42
C PHE A 77 -3.04 -36.00 1.11
N VAL A 78 -2.01 -35.71 0.33
CA VAL A 78 -0.66 -35.47 0.84
C VAL A 78 -0.48 -34.00 1.20
N ILE A 79 -0.20 -33.72 2.48
CA ILE A 79 0.07 -32.38 3.01
C ILE A 79 1.39 -32.33 3.77
N ASN A 80 1.97 -31.14 3.97
CA ASN A 80 3.26 -31.03 4.65
C ASN A 80 3.17 -31.37 6.15
N LYS A 81 2.09 -30.98 6.82
CA LYS A 81 1.87 -31.21 8.25
C LYS A 81 0.37 -31.27 8.56
N ILE A 82 -0.06 -32.25 9.36
CA ILE A 82 -1.47 -32.43 9.78
C ILE A 82 -1.78 -31.55 11.00
N THR A 83 -1.02 -31.73 12.08
CA THR A 83 -1.16 -30.98 13.34
C THR A 83 0.19 -30.88 14.06
N GLY A 84 0.25 -30.19 15.19
CA GLY A 84 1.38 -30.26 16.11
C GLY A 84 1.45 -31.61 16.83
N ASP A 85 2.50 -31.84 17.63
CA ASP A 85 2.70 -33.08 18.36
C ASP A 85 1.50 -33.42 19.25
N GLN A 86 1.11 -34.70 19.25
CA GLN A 86 0.01 -35.20 20.06
C GLN A 86 0.50 -36.31 20.97
N PRO A 87 0.20 -36.25 22.28
CA PRO A 87 -0.17 -35.05 23.03
C PRO A 87 0.92 -33.97 22.94
N GLN A 88 0.60 -32.69 23.16
CA GLN A 88 1.60 -31.61 23.14
C GLN A 88 2.57 -31.67 24.34
N VAL A 89 2.15 -32.32 25.42
CA VAL A 89 2.90 -32.49 26.69
C VAL A 89 2.73 -33.93 27.13
N HIS A 90 3.65 -34.45 27.94
CA HIS A 90 3.52 -35.77 28.55
C HIS A 90 2.22 -35.91 29.36
N VAL A 91 1.55 -37.05 29.16
CA VAL A 91 0.36 -37.41 29.97
C VAL A 91 0.83 -37.96 31.31
N ASP A 92 0.06 -37.66 32.36
CA ASP A 92 0.36 -38.13 33.71
C ASP A 92 0.41 -39.67 33.79
N HIS A 93 1.39 -40.20 34.53
CA HIS A 93 1.60 -41.64 34.72
C HIS A 93 0.37 -42.37 35.33
N THR A 94 -0.50 -41.65 36.04
CA THR A 94 -1.77 -42.19 36.56
C THR A 94 -2.68 -42.75 35.46
N VAL A 95 -2.70 -42.13 34.28
CA VAL A 95 -3.48 -42.61 33.13
C VAL A 95 -2.93 -43.93 32.59
N ARG A 96 -1.59 -44.04 32.52
CA ARG A 96 -0.93 -45.29 32.09
C ARG A 96 -1.20 -46.44 33.05
N ASN A 97 -1.19 -46.17 34.36
CA ASN A 97 -1.52 -47.18 35.37
C ASN A 97 -2.98 -47.66 35.27
N ARG A 98 -3.92 -46.76 34.96
CA ARG A 98 -5.35 -47.09 34.82
C ARG A 98 -5.64 -48.05 33.66
N PHE A 99 -4.89 -47.95 32.57
CA PHE A 99 -5.14 -48.72 31.34
C PHE A 99 -4.05 -49.77 31.03
N ASN A 100 -3.18 -50.09 31.99
CA ASN A 100 -2.05 -51.01 31.82
C ASN A 100 -2.48 -52.45 31.44
N ASN A 101 -3.71 -52.80 31.79
CA ASN A 101 -4.34 -54.10 31.55
C ASN A 101 -5.06 -54.18 30.19
N LEU A 102 -5.00 -53.13 29.36
CA LEU A 102 -5.57 -53.10 28.01
C LEU A 102 -4.48 -53.16 26.94
N CYS A 103 -4.79 -53.82 25.82
CA CYS A 103 -3.95 -53.78 24.62
C CYS A 103 -4.19 -52.46 23.86
N LEU A 104 -3.36 -51.45 24.11
CA LEU A 104 -3.47 -50.13 23.49
C LEU A 104 -2.98 -50.11 22.04
N ALA A 105 -3.67 -49.35 21.18
CA ALA A 105 -3.31 -49.19 19.78
C ALA A 105 -2.04 -48.34 19.59
N ASP A 106 -1.81 -47.35 20.46
CA ASP A 106 -0.58 -46.55 20.53
C ASP A 106 0.14 -46.80 21.87
N PRO A 107 1.25 -47.55 21.90
CA PRO A 107 2.00 -47.80 23.14
C PRO A 107 2.77 -46.56 23.66
N LYS A 108 2.87 -45.50 22.85
CA LYS A 108 3.52 -44.22 23.16
C LYS A 108 2.51 -43.06 23.24
N PHE A 109 1.24 -43.35 23.53
CA PHE A 109 0.17 -42.35 23.63
C PHE A 109 0.45 -41.23 24.66
N ASP A 110 1.29 -41.50 25.65
CA ASP A 110 1.67 -40.60 26.74
C ASP A 110 2.87 -39.71 26.43
N GLN A 111 3.45 -39.84 25.24
CA GLN A 111 4.62 -39.09 24.79
C GLN A 111 4.27 -38.17 23.61
N PRO A 112 4.76 -36.91 23.60
CA PRO A 112 4.63 -36.04 22.44
C PRO A 112 5.27 -36.66 21.20
N GLY A 113 4.54 -36.60 20.09
CA GLY A 113 5.07 -37.05 18.80
C GLY A 113 4.19 -36.67 17.63
N GLU A 114 4.81 -36.67 16.46
CA GLU A 114 4.16 -36.31 15.19
C GLU A 114 3.08 -37.32 14.79
N ILE A 115 2.07 -36.82 14.08
CA ILE A 115 1.01 -37.62 13.45
C ILE A 115 1.32 -37.79 11.97
N ASP A 116 1.36 -39.05 11.51
CA ASP A 116 1.69 -39.41 10.13
C ASP A 116 0.45 -39.43 9.23
N PHE A 117 -0.70 -39.77 9.80
CA PHE A 117 -1.95 -39.98 9.06
C PHE A 117 -3.16 -39.49 9.86
N LEU A 118 -4.09 -38.82 9.19
CA LEU A 118 -5.39 -38.45 9.74
C LEU A 118 -6.45 -39.30 9.06
N MET A 119 -7.17 -40.06 9.88
CA MET A 119 -8.26 -40.92 9.48
C MET A 119 -9.57 -40.14 9.56
N GLY A 120 -10.20 -39.91 8.40
CA GLY A 120 -11.48 -39.22 8.30
C GLY A 120 -12.68 -40.11 8.61
N ALA A 121 -13.87 -39.50 8.55
CA ALA A 121 -15.15 -40.12 8.89
C ALA A 121 -15.48 -41.38 8.06
N GLU A 122 -14.95 -41.50 6.84
CA GLU A 122 -15.17 -42.66 5.95
C GLU A 122 -14.74 -43.99 6.60
N LEU A 123 -13.59 -44.00 7.28
CA LEU A 123 -13.03 -45.21 7.87
C LEU A 123 -13.50 -45.45 9.31
N TYR A 124 -14.09 -44.44 9.95
CA TYR A 124 -14.48 -44.51 11.35
C TYR A 124 -15.46 -45.65 11.68
N PRO A 125 -16.52 -45.92 10.88
CA PRO A 125 -17.42 -47.04 11.14
C PRO A 125 -16.73 -48.41 11.02
N LEU A 126 -15.71 -48.52 10.17
CA LEU A 126 -15.03 -49.78 9.87
C LEU A 126 -14.04 -50.20 10.97
N ILE A 127 -13.62 -49.27 11.82
CA ILE A 127 -12.66 -49.53 12.89
C ILE A 127 -13.31 -49.88 14.23
N LEU A 128 -14.62 -49.65 14.40
CA LEU A 128 -15.33 -49.93 15.63
C LEU A 128 -15.65 -51.42 15.76
N ASN A 129 -15.40 -52.00 16.94
CA ASN A 129 -15.75 -53.40 17.21
C ASN A 129 -17.26 -53.55 17.49
N ALA A 130 -17.87 -54.60 16.95
CA ALA A 130 -19.31 -54.89 17.07
C ALA A 130 -19.82 -55.04 18.52
N THR A 131 -18.92 -55.28 19.47
CA THR A 131 -19.24 -55.44 20.90
C THR A 131 -19.29 -54.13 21.68
N HIS A 132 -18.96 -52.97 21.08
CA HIS A 132 -19.12 -51.64 21.69
C HIS A 132 -18.62 -51.54 23.15
N ASN A 133 -17.42 -52.04 23.43
CA ASN A 133 -16.82 -51.90 24.74
C ASN A 133 -16.24 -50.48 24.91
N PHE A 134 -16.88 -49.68 25.75
CA PHE A 134 -16.47 -48.32 26.12
C PHE A 134 -16.16 -48.25 27.62
N ILE A 135 -14.99 -47.72 27.98
CA ILE A 135 -14.65 -47.39 29.36
C ILE A 135 -14.73 -45.88 29.49
N VAL A 136 -15.76 -45.40 30.19
CA VAL A 136 -16.01 -43.97 30.39
C VAL A 136 -15.06 -43.41 31.45
N GLY A 137 -14.45 -42.26 31.17
CA GLY A 137 -13.55 -41.56 32.07
C GLY A 137 -12.83 -40.37 31.43
N GLU A 138 -11.92 -39.78 32.20
CA GLU A 138 -10.99 -38.74 31.73
C GLU A 138 -9.55 -39.31 31.72
N PRO A 139 -9.03 -39.82 30.58
CA PRO A 139 -9.70 -40.02 29.29
C PRO A 139 -10.54 -41.31 29.24
N SER A 140 -11.42 -41.41 28.24
CA SER A 140 -12.23 -42.60 27.97
C SER A 140 -11.47 -43.55 27.04
N ALA A 141 -11.71 -44.86 27.13
CA ALA A 141 -11.12 -45.86 26.25
C ALA A 141 -12.17 -46.50 25.34
N ILE A 142 -11.85 -46.60 24.05
CA ILE A 142 -12.72 -47.17 23.02
C ILE A 142 -12.02 -48.37 22.40
N SER A 143 -12.70 -49.52 22.32
CA SER A 143 -12.17 -50.71 21.65
C SER A 143 -12.32 -50.60 20.13
N THR A 144 -11.21 -50.74 19.40
CA THR A 144 -11.18 -50.72 17.92
C THR A 144 -10.48 -51.97 17.36
N ILE A 145 -10.53 -52.16 16.04
CA ILE A 145 -9.77 -53.21 15.34
C ILE A 145 -8.24 -53.08 15.52
N PHE A 146 -7.75 -51.90 15.88
CA PHE A 146 -6.32 -51.61 16.08
C PHE A 146 -5.86 -51.82 17.53
N GLY A 147 -6.79 -52.12 18.45
CA GLY A 147 -6.59 -52.09 19.89
C GLY A 147 -7.41 -51.00 20.56
N TRP A 148 -7.17 -50.77 21.84
CA TRP A 148 -7.86 -49.73 22.61
C TRP A 148 -7.26 -48.36 22.31
N ILE A 149 -8.11 -47.40 21.93
CA ILE A 149 -7.73 -46.00 21.74
C ILE A 149 -8.23 -45.17 22.94
N LEU A 150 -7.50 -44.12 23.30
CA LEU A 150 -7.90 -43.19 24.35
C LEU A 150 -8.42 -41.90 23.73
N VAL A 151 -9.57 -41.42 24.21
CA VAL A 151 -10.27 -40.24 23.71
C VAL A 151 -10.75 -39.39 24.88
N GLY A 152 -10.57 -38.08 24.79
CA GLY A 152 -11.02 -37.13 25.80
C GLY A 152 -9.89 -36.51 26.61
N LYS A 153 -10.27 -35.74 27.63
CA LYS A 153 -9.33 -34.98 28.46
C LYS A 153 -8.49 -35.92 29.34
N ALA A 154 -7.19 -35.68 29.41
CA ALA A 154 -6.27 -36.39 30.30
C ALA A 154 -5.50 -35.40 31.19
N PRO A 155 -5.17 -35.75 32.45
CA PRO A 155 -4.27 -34.95 33.29
C PRO A 155 -2.85 -34.95 32.70
N VAL A 156 -2.20 -33.78 32.73
CA VAL A 156 -0.85 -33.53 32.20
C VAL A 156 0.12 -33.22 33.34
N THR A 157 1.37 -33.67 33.22
CA THR A 157 2.35 -33.75 34.31
C THR A 157 3.02 -32.41 34.69
N SER A 158 2.68 -31.28 34.07
CA SER A 158 3.37 -29.99 34.32
C SER A 158 2.50 -28.92 35.00
N SER A 159 2.92 -28.51 36.20
CA SER A 159 2.53 -27.29 36.91
C SER A 159 3.35 -26.05 36.48
N ALA A 160 3.67 -25.95 35.18
CA ALA A 160 4.24 -24.75 34.59
C ALA A 160 3.13 -23.95 33.88
N SER A 161 2.73 -22.83 34.51
CA SER A 161 1.96 -21.72 33.91
C SER A 161 0.80 -22.11 32.98
N LEU A 162 -0.39 -22.27 33.58
CA LEU A 162 -1.69 -22.35 32.89
C LEU A 162 -2.03 -21.17 31.95
N SER A 163 -1.11 -20.22 31.72
CA SER A 163 -1.24 -19.11 30.77
C SER A 163 -0.80 -19.46 29.33
N LEU A 164 -0.10 -20.59 29.11
CA LEU A 164 0.34 -21.01 27.76
C LEU A 164 -0.48 -22.17 27.14
N LEU A 165 -1.38 -22.79 27.91
CA LEU A 165 -2.18 -23.96 27.47
C LEU A 165 -3.66 -23.62 27.19
N LEU A 166 -4.05 -22.34 27.34
CA LEU A 166 -5.35 -21.78 26.97
C LEU A 166 -5.23 -20.80 25.79
N SER A 167 -4.36 -21.10 24.83
CA SER A 167 -4.62 -20.65 23.47
C SER A 167 -5.51 -21.70 22.84
N PRO A 168 -6.85 -21.58 22.82
CA PRO A 168 -7.56 -22.20 21.74
C PRO A 168 -6.89 -21.63 20.49
N SER A 169 -6.43 -22.48 19.59
CA SER A 169 -5.97 -22.10 18.26
C SER A 169 -7.16 -21.59 17.42
N TYR A 170 -7.91 -20.62 17.96
CA TYR A 170 -8.52 -19.56 17.21
C TYR A 170 -7.41 -18.63 16.76
N THR A 171 -6.61 -19.07 15.78
CA THR A 171 -6.07 -18.13 14.82
C THR A 171 -7.28 -17.57 14.05
N VAL A 172 -7.92 -16.55 14.62
CA VAL A 172 -8.72 -15.60 13.85
C VAL A 172 -7.73 -14.88 12.95
N ASN A 173 -7.38 -15.53 11.84
CA ASN A 173 -6.52 -14.99 10.79
C ASN A 173 -7.21 -13.89 9.99
N HIS A 174 -8.33 -13.34 10.48
CA HIS A 174 -9.16 -12.38 9.76
C HIS A 174 -8.65 -10.93 9.77
N CYS A 175 -7.58 -10.60 10.50
CA CYS A 175 -7.00 -9.24 10.51
C CYS A 175 -5.55 -9.13 10.02
N CYS A 176 -4.73 -10.18 10.12
CA CYS A 176 -3.29 -10.12 9.86
C CYS A 176 -3.00 -9.84 8.39
N ASP A 177 -3.63 -10.62 7.50
CA ASP A 177 -3.41 -10.52 6.05
C ASP A 177 -3.86 -9.15 5.50
N ALA A 178 -4.92 -8.57 6.06
CA ALA A 178 -5.42 -7.26 5.66
C ALA A 178 -4.45 -6.12 6.03
N LEU A 179 -3.77 -6.21 7.18
CA LEU A 179 -2.77 -5.23 7.62
C LEU A 179 -1.49 -5.36 6.79
N ASP A 180 -1.04 -6.57 6.49
CA ASP A 180 0.13 -6.80 5.64
C ASP A 180 -0.11 -6.30 4.21
N ILE A 181 -1.31 -6.52 3.65
CA ILE A 181 -1.73 -5.94 2.37
C ILE A 181 -1.77 -4.41 2.45
N SER A 182 -2.31 -3.85 3.54
CA SER A 182 -2.39 -2.39 3.74
C SER A 182 -1.00 -1.77 3.88
N LEU A 183 -0.08 -2.45 4.54
CA LEU A 183 1.31 -2.05 4.66
C LEU A 183 2.01 -2.09 3.31
N LYS A 184 1.82 -3.15 2.52
CA LYS A 184 2.35 -3.23 1.16
C LYS A 184 1.87 -2.05 0.32
N LYS A 185 0.57 -1.74 0.37
CA LYS A 185 -0.02 -0.57 -0.29
C LYS A 185 0.56 0.75 0.23
N PHE A 186 0.78 0.88 1.54
CA PHE A 186 1.39 2.06 2.15
C PHE A 186 2.78 2.35 1.55
N TRP A 187 3.60 1.32 1.37
CA TRP A 187 4.91 1.46 0.72
C TRP A 187 4.82 1.65 -0.80
N GLU A 188 3.85 1.01 -1.47
CA GLU A 188 3.59 1.18 -2.90
C GLU A 188 3.17 2.63 -3.24
N ILE A 189 2.42 3.32 -2.36
CA ILE A 189 2.03 4.74 -2.53
C ILE A 189 3.25 5.67 -2.62
N GLU A 190 4.38 5.29 -2.01
CA GLU A 190 5.60 6.09 -2.06
C GLU A 190 6.40 5.89 -3.34
N GLU A 191 6.09 4.83 -4.11
CA GLU A 191 6.71 4.60 -5.39
C GLU A 191 6.24 5.65 -6.41
N ILE A 192 7.20 6.16 -7.17
CA ILE A 192 6.94 7.07 -8.29
C ILE A 192 6.19 6.27 -9.35
N SER A 193 4.99 6.73 -9.72
CA SER A 193 4.09 6.00 -10.61
C SER A 193 4.81 5.57 -11.89
N THR A 194 4.79 4.27 -12.16
CA THR A 194 5.15 3.75 -13.47
C THR A 194 3.89 3.70 -14.31
N HIS A 195 3.95 4.15 -15.56
CA HIS A 195 2.80 4.13 -16.48
C HIS A 195 2.13 2.75 -16.45
N HIS A 196 0.91 2.69 -15.93
CA HIS A 196 0.13 1.46 -15.94
C HIS A 196 -0.32 1.17 -17.38
N PRO A 197 -0.25 -0.09 -17.83
CA PRO A 197 -0.79 -0.47 -19.12
C PRO A 197 -2.31 -0.18 -19.13
N PRO A 198 -2.89 0.16 -20.30
CA PRO A 198 -4.31 0.44 -20.44
C PRO A 198 -5.14 -0.77 -19.98
N ASN A 199 -6.16 -0.51 -19.17
CA ASN A 199 -7.06 -1.52 -18.64
C ASN A 199 -8.36 -1.56 -19.47
N PRO A 200 -8.69 -2.69 -20.12
CA PRO A 200 -9.92 -2.82 -20.91
C PRO A 200 -11.21 -2.55 -20.11
N GLU A 201 -11.21 -2.81 -18.80
CA GLU A 201 -12.36 -2.50 -17.94
C GLU A 201 -12.60 -0.98 -17.80
N ASP A 202 -11.55 -0.17 -17.91
CA ASP A 202 -11.65 1.29 -17.82
C ASP A 202 -12.26 1.87 -19.09
N ASP A 203 -11.85 1.36 -20.26
CA ASP A 203 -12.40 1.75 -21.56
C ASP A 203 -13.89 1.40 -21.66
N ALA A 204 -14.28 0.21 -21.16
CA ALA A 204 -15.69 -0.19 -21.10
C ALA A 204 -16.52 0.73 -20.21
N CYS A 205 -15.96 1.19 -19.08
CA CYS A 205 -16.63 2.13 -18.18
C CYS A 205 -16.82 3.51 -18.82
N GLU A 206 -15.82 4.00 -19.57
CA GLU A 206 -15.93 5.25 -20.33
C GLU A 206 -16.97 5.16 -21.44
N ALA A 207 -17.02 4.06 -22.19
CA ALA A 207 -18.04 3.84 -23.21
C ALA A 207 -19.46 3.87 -22.61
N LEU A 208 -19.69 3.15 -21.51
CA LEU A 208 -20.98 3.14 -20.82
C LEU A 208 -21.38 4.53 -20.33
N PHE A 209 -20.45 5.33 -19.83
CA PHE A 209 -20.73 6.71 -19.43
C PHE A 209 -21.16 7.55 -20.64
N GLN A 210 -20.38 7.52 -21.73
CA GLN A 210 -20.67 8.30 -22.93
C GLN A 210 -22.04 7.97 -23.53
N GLU A 211 -22.41 6.69 -23.57
CA GLU A 211 -23.69 6.24 -24.13
C GLU A 211 -24.91 6.57 -23.26
N SER A 212 -24.75 6.59 -21.93
CA SER A 212 -25.89 6.54 -21.01
C SER A 212 -26.13 7.81 -20.19
N HIS A 213 -25.15 8.71 -20.10
CA HIS A 213 -25.32 9.97 -19.37
C HIS A 213 -26.23 10.95 -20.11
N TYR A 214 -26.97 11.75 -19.36
CA TYR A 214 -27.72 12.88 -19.91
C TYR A 214 -27.87 13.98 -18.85
N ARG A 215 -28.33 15.15 -19.28
CA ARG A 215 -28.51 16.32 -18.41
C ARG A 215 -29.98 16.71 -18.34
N GLN A 216 -30.44 17.02 -17.14
CA GLN A 216 -31.80 17.54 -16.93
C GLN A 216 -31.88 19.04 -17.31
N PRO A 217 -33.09 19.58 -17.57
CA PRO A 217 -33.27 21.01 -17.83
C PRO A 217 -32.79 21.92 -16.69
N CYS A 218 -32.73 21.41 -15.46
CA CYS A 218 -32.16 22.11 -14.30
C CYS A 218 -30.63 22.09 -14.25
N GLY A 219 -29.96 21.51 -15.26
CA GLY A 219 -28.51 21.47 -15.37
C GLY A 219 -27.83 20.25 -14.72
N ARG A 220 -28.55 19.48 -13.89
CA ARG A 220 -27.99 18.32 -13.18
C ARG A 220 -27.74 17.13 -14.10
N PHE A 221 -26.60 16.48 -13.91
CA PHE A 221 -26.26 15.23 -14.61
C PHE A 221 -27.03 14.04 -14.04
N VAL A 222 -27.45 13.16 -14.93
CA VAL A 222 -28.00 11.83 -14.60
C VAL A 222 -27.07 10.78 -15.21
N VAL A 223 -26.61 9.84 -14.39
CA VAL A 223 -25.67 8.80 -14.78
C VAL A 223 -26.21 7.41 -14.46
N ARG A 224 -25.78 6.41 -15.23
CA ARG A 224 -26.04 5.00 -14.94
C ARG A 224 -24.93 4.37 -14.12
N LEU A 225 -25.25 3.30 -13.43
CA LEU A 225 -24.23 2.48 -12.75
C LEU A 225 -23.54 1.58 -13.79
N PRO A 226 -22.20 1.62 -13.91
CA PRO A 226 -21.47 0.86 -14.93
C PRO A 226 -21.33 -0.62 -14.49
N PHE A 227 -22.33 -1.44 -14.82
CA PHE A 227 -22.29 -2.88 -14.54
C PHE A 227 -21.32 -3.62 -15.47
N LYS A 228 -20.63 -4.63 -14.93
CA LYS A 228 -19.82 -5.56 -15.73
C LYS A 228 -20.71 -6.42 -16.62
N ASN A 229 -20.22 -6.81 -17.81
CA ASN A 229 -20.96 -7.68 -18.74
C ASN A 229 -21.32 -9.07 -18.16
N SER A 230 -20.60 -9.52 -17.12
CA SER A 230 -20.88 -10.75 -16.39
C SER A 230 -21.99 -10.63 -15.34
N PHE A 231 -22.62 -9.46 -15.20
CA PHE A 231 -23.66 -9.23 -14.21
C PHE A 231 -24.95 -9.99 -14.56
N SER A 232 -25.35 -10.92 -13.68
CA SER A 232 -26.62 -11.64 -13.78
C SER A 232 -27.65 -11.07 -12.80
N THR A 233 -27.43 -11.25 -11.49
CA THR A 233 -28.31 -10.80 -10.40
C THR A 233 -27.54 -10.69 -9.09
N LEU A 234 -27.89 -9.71 -8.23
CA LEU A 234 -27.33 -9.63 -6.87
C LEU A 234 -28.01 -10.64 -5.93
N PRO A 235 -27.26 -11.23 -4.98
CA PRO A 235 -27.79 -12.15 -3.98
C PRO A 235 -28.76 -11.43 -3.02
N ASN A 236 -29.74 -12.17 -2.49
CA ASN A 236 -30.64 -11.65 -1.48
C ASN A 236 -29.89 -11.41 -0.16
N ASN A 237 -29.87 -10.16 0.32
CA ASN A 237 -29.19 -9.78 1.55
C ASN A 237 -30.10 -9.08 2.56
N ARG A 238 -31.42 -9.13 2.35
CA ARG A 238 -32.42 -8.39 3.13
C ARG A 238 -32.32 -8.66 4.63
N GLU A 239 -32.21 -9.92 5.04
CA GLU A 239 -32.09 -10.30 6.46
C GLU A 239 -30.81 -9.78 7.11
N VAL A 240 -29.70 -9.84 6.37
CA VAL A 240 -28.38 -9.38 6.86
C VAL A 240 -28.39 -7.86 7.03
N ALA A 241 -28.93 -7.14 6.04
CA ALA A 241 -29.08 -5.68 6.11
C ALA A 241 -30.00 -5.26 7.26
N MET A 242 -31.12 -5.96 7.47
CA MET A 242 -32.03 -5.69 8.59
C MET A 242 -31.37 -5.90 9.95
N LYS A 243 -30.65 -7.03 10.14
CA LYS A 243 -29.89 -7.28 11.39
C LYS A 243 -28.86 -6.18 11.66
N ARG A 244 -28.13 -5.73 10.63
CA ARG A 244 -27.17 -4.62 10.75
C ARG A 244 -27.85 -3.31 11.12
N PHE A 245 -28.99 -3.01 10.51
CA PHE A 245 -29.78 -1.81 10.83
C PHE A 245 -30.28 -1.80 12.27
N LEU A 246 -30.87 -2.91 12.76
CA LEU A 246 -31.33 -3.01 14.14
C LEU A 246 -30.17 -2.95 15.14
N SER A 247 -29.01 -3.49 14.78
CA SER A 247 -27.78 -3.35 15.58
C SER A 247 -27.31 -1.90 15.67
N LEU A 248 -27.36 -1.16 14.55
CA LEU A 248 -27.07 0.28 14.52
C LEU A 248 -28.03 1.06 15.43
N GLU A 249 -29.33 0.77 15.35
CA GLU A 249 -30.36 1.41 16.17
C GLU A 249 -30.15 1.12 17.67
N SER A 250 -29.87 -0.13 18.03
CA SER A 250 -29.56 -0.54 19.42
C SER A 250 -28.29 0.12 19.96
N ARG A 251 -27.31 0.40 19.08
CA ARG A 251 -26.11 1.16 19.46
C ARG A 251 -26.43 2.65 19.65
N LEU A 252 -27.22 3.23 18.76
CA LEU A 252 -27.66 4.64 18.82
C LEU A 252 -28.58 4.93 20.01
N SER A 253 -29.38 3.96 20.46
CA SER A 253 -30.23 4.13 21.66
C SER A 253 -29.41 4.37 22.93
N ARG A 254 -28.16 3.91 22.97
CA ARG A 254 -27.20 4.13 24.06
C ARG A 254 -26.47 5.47 23.96
N GLN A 255 -26.57 6.18 22.82
CA GLN A 255 -25.86 7.42 22.53
C GLN A 255 -26.81 8.48 21.97
N THR A 256 -27.43 9.27 22.85
CA THR A 256 -28.46 10.26 22.49
C THR A 256 -27.95 11.30 21.48
N THR A 257 -26.78 11.87 21.70
CA THR A 257 -26.20 12.88 20.80
C THR A 257 -25.95 12.35 19.38
N ALA A 258 -25.35 11.17 19.26
CA ALA A 258 -25.11 10.53 17.97
C ALA A 258 -26.42 10.14 17.26
N ARG A 259 -27.45 9.76 18.03
CA ARG A 259 -28.78 9.47 17.48
C ARG A 259 -29.43 10.70 16.88
N ASP A 260 -29.42 11.83 17.58
CA ASP A 260 -30.04 13.07 17.12
C ASP A 260 -29.35 13.60 15.86
N GLU A 261 -28.01 13.54 15.82
CA GLU A 261 -27.22 13.90 14.63
C GLU A 261 -27.52 12.96 13.44
N TYR A 262 -27.68 11.66 13.68
CA TYR A 262 -28.04 10.69 12.65
C TYR A 262 -29.45 10.94 12.09
N ILE A 263 -30.44 11.19 12.95
CA ILE A 263 -31.81 11.50 12.52
C ILE A 263 -31.82 12.79 11.71
N LYS A 264 -31.14 13.84 12.19
CA LYS A 264 -31.01 15.11 11.47
C LYS A 264 -30.38 14.93 10.09
N PHE A 265 -29.33 14.13 9.99
CA PHE A 265 -28.68 13.82 8.70
C PHE A 265 -29.64 13.14 7.73
N MET A 266 -30.38 12.12 8.18
CA MET A 266 -31.31 11.38 7.33
C MET A 266 -32.49 12.26 6.89
N GLU A 267 -33.01 13.12 7.77
CA GLU A 267 -34.09 14.04 7.43
C GLU A 267 -33.63 15.14 6.45
N GLU A 268 -32.41 15.66 6.62
CA GLU A 268 -31.78 16.55 5.64
C GLU A 268 -31.62 15.85 4.28
N TYR A 269 -31.16 14.59 4.29
CA TYR A 269 -31.02 13.79 3.07
C TYR A 269 -32.36 13.57 2.35
N LYS A 270 -33.45 13.38 3.11
CA LYS A 270 -34.83 13.28 2.59
C LYS A 270 -35.32 14.61 2.01
N SER A 271 -35.21 15.69 2.78
CA SER A 271 -35.73 17.01 2.41
C SER A 271 -35.02 17.63 1.20
N LEU A 272 -33.74 17.32 0.99
CA LEU A 272 -33.00 17.68 -0.22
C LEU A 272 -33.34 16.80 -1.45
N GLY A 273 -34.25 15.84 -1.30
CA GLY A 273 -34.65 14.91 -2.36
C GLY A 273 -33.56 13.91 -2.75
N HIS A 274 -32.53 13.73 -1.93
CA HIS A 274 -31.45 12.78 -2.19
C HIS A 274 -31.87 11.33 -1.95
N MET A 275 -32.95 11.11 -1.20
CA MET A 275 -33.63 9.82 -1.12
C MET A 275 -35.15 9.95 -1.29
N SER A 276 -35.78 8.87 -1.74
CA SER A 276 -37.22 8.76 -1.91
C SER A 276 -37.74 7.44 -1.33
N LEU A 277 -39.01 7.41 -0.91
CA LEU A 277 -39.63 6.19 -0.39
C LEU A 277 -39.76 5.17 -1.52
N ALA A 278 -39.40 3.92 -1.26
CA ALA A 278 -39.58 2.84 -2.23
C ALA A 278 -41.02 2.29 -2.19
N HIS A 279 -41.66 2.13 -3.35
CA HIS A 279 -43.00 1.56 -3.46
C HIS A 279 -43.00 0.04 -3.68
N ASP A 280 -41.89 -0.52 -4.16
CA ASP A 280 -41.72 -1.94 -4.44
C ASP A 280 -40.68 -2.57 -3.50
N SER A 281 -40.77 -3.88 -3.24
CA SER A 281 -39.77 -4.61 -2.44
C SER A 281 -38.62 -5.13 -3.32
N SER A 282 -37.38 -5.06 -2.81
CA SER A 282 -36.20 -5.64 -3.46
C SER A 282 -35.51 -6.67 -2.56
N SER A 283 -34.82 -7.61 -3.22
CA SER A 283 -33.96 -8.60 -2.57
C SER A 283 -32.63 -8.02 -2.08
N TYR A 284 -32.18 -6.89 -2.65
CA TYR A 284 -30.88 -6.28 -2.36
C TYR A 284 -31.03 -4.92 -1.67
N ILE A 285 -30.31 -4.74 -0.54
CA ILE A 285 -30.33 -3.56 0.31
C ILE A 285 -28.90 -3.27 0.78
N ILE A 286 -28.46 -2.03 0.65
CA ILE A 286 -27.16 -1.57 1.11
C ILE A 286 -27.22 -1.35 2.63
N PRO A 287 -26.43 -2.06 3.44
CA PRO A 287 -26.30 -1.74 4.85
C PRO A 287 -25.52 -0.44 5.03
N HIS A 288 -25.82 0.31 6.08
CA HIS A 288 -25.09 1.54 6.42
C HIS A 288 -24.73 1.61 7.89
N HIS A 289 -23.71 2.40 8.20
CA HIS A 289 -23.25 2.66 9.56
C HIS A 289 -22.82 4.11 9.73
N ILE A 290 -22.65 4.56 10.96
CA ILE A 290 -22.20 5.92 11.28
C ILE A 290 -20.72 5.94 11.64
N VAL A 291 -20.04 7.01 11.24
CA VAL A 291 -18.66 7.35 11.62
C VAL A 291 -18.67 8.75 12.24
N LEU A 292 -18.09 8.88 13.43
CA LEU A 292 -17.93 10.16 14.12
C LEU A 292 -16.56 10.77 13.77
N LYS A 293 -16.57 12.01 13.27
CA LYS A 293 -15.37 12.82 13.08
C LYS A 293 -15.39 13.97 14.08
N HIS A 294 -14.65 13.82 15.17
CA HIS A 294 -14.56 14.84 16.22
C HIS A 294 -13.91 16.15 15.71
N ASP A 295 -13.07 16.07 14.67
CA ASP A 295 -12.33 17.21 14.09
C ASP A 295 -13.09 17.96 12.98
N SER A 296 -14.35 17.59 12.69
CA SER A 296 -15.14 18.20 11.62
C SER A 296 -15.90 19.42 12.12
N VAL A 297 -15.64 20.59 11.53
CA VAL A 297 -16.29 21.87 11.87
C VAL A 297 -17.79 21.88 11.53
N THR A 298 -18.22 21.12 10.51
CA THR A 298 -19.58 21.23 9.93
C THR A 298 -20.50 20.06 10.27
N THR A 299 -20.00 18.83 10.32
CA THR A 299 -20.79 17.63 10.63
C THR A 299 -19.95 16.63 11.41
N LYS A 300 -20.29 16.45 12.69
CA LYS A 300 -19.61 15.50 13.59
C LYS A 300 -19.93 14.04 13.24
N LEU A 301 -21.03 13.77 12.53
CA LEU A 301 -21.46 12.44 12.11
C LEU A 301 -21.58 12.33 10.59
N ARG A 302 -21.05 11.23 10.02
CA ARG A 302 -21.24 10.83 8.61
C ARG A 302 -21.86 9.44 8.53
N VAL A 303 -22.85 9.26 7.66
CA VAL A 303 -23.45 7.94 7.38
C VAL A 303 -22.73 7.32 6.19
N VAL A 304 -22.12 6.14 6.36
CA VAL A 304 -21.39 5.42 5.32
C VAL A 304 -22.23 4.25 4.81
N PHE A 305 -22.46 4.22 3.50
CA PHE A 305 -23.18 3.15 2.80
C PHE A 305 -22.19 2.06 2.37
N ASP A 306 -22.35 0.84 2.88
CA ASP A 306 -21.44 -0.28 2.67
C ASP A 306 -21.89 -1.13 1.48
N ALA A 307 -21.63 -0.64 0.26
CA ALA A 307 -21.87 -1.37 -0.99
C ALA A 307 -20.85 -2.50 -1.25
N SER A 308 -19.82 -2.61 -0.41
CA SER A 308 -18.85 -3.71 -0.39
C SER A 308 -19.30 -4.92 0.42
N ALA A 309 -20.42 -4.83 1.14
CA ALA A 309 -20.97 -5.96 1.89
C ALA A 309 -21.27 -7.14 0.96
N SER A 310 -20.44 -8.17 1.01
CA SER A 310 -20.65 -9.42 0.27
C SER A 310 -21.72 -10.27 0.94
N CYS A 311 -22.54 -10.95 0.15
CA CYS A 311 -23.59 -11.83 0.65
C CYS A 311 -23.68 -13.11 -0.20
N GLY A 312 -24.09 -14.20 0.44
CA GLY A 312 -24.26 -15.51 -0.20
C GLY A 312 -22.96 -16.33 -0.34
N PRO A 313 -23.06 -17.56 -0.90
CA PRO A 313 -21.93 -18.49 -1.02
C PRO A 313 -20.84 -17.99 -1.97
N ASP A 314 -21.19 -17.15 -2.95
CA ASP A 314 -20.27 -16.65 -3.98
C ASP A 314 -19.56 -15.33 -3.61
N ASN A 315 -19.81 -14.78 -2.41
CA ASN A 315 -19.21 -13.53 -1.92
C ASN A 315 -19.34 -12.32 -2.88
N ILE A 316 -20.48 -12.22 -3.57
CA ILE A 316 -20.75 -11.12 -4.50
C ILE A 316 -21.23 -9.88 -3.73
N SER A 317 -20.65 -8.72 -4.05
CA SER A 317 -21.04 -7.38 -3.58
C SER A 317 -21.40 -6.47 -4.75
N LEU A 318 -22.12 -5.38 -4.49
CA LEU A 318 -22.42 -4.39 -5.54
C LEU A 318 -21.12 -3.84 -6.15
N ASN A 319 -20.13 -3.53 -5.32
CA ASN A 319 -18.84 -3.03 -5.81
C ASN A 319 -18.07 -4.04 -6.67
N SER A 320 -18.17 -5.35 -6.41
CA SER A 320 -17.56 -6.37 -7.28
C SER A 320 -18.24 -6.51 -8.65
N SER A 321 -19.51 -6.11 -8.75
CA SER A 321 -20.29 -6.17 -9.98
C SER A 321 -20.18 -4.92 -10.85
N LEU A 322 -19.60 -3.84 -10.33
CA LEU A 322 -19.42 -2.57 -11.02
C LEU A 322 -18.00 -2.43 -11.57
N LEU A 323 -17.88 -1.68 -12.67
CA LEU A 323 -16.61 -1.18 -13.17
C LEU A 323 -16.28 0.09 -12.38
N ASN A 324 -15.05 0.22 -11.87
CA ASN A 324 -14.66 1.42 -11.11
C ASN A 324 -14.37 2.62 -12.03
N GLY A 325 -14.00 2.34 -13.29
CA GLY A 325 -13.54 3.34 -14.24
C GLY A 325 -12.08 3.79 -13.99
N PRO A 326 -11.52 4.53 -14.96
CA PRO A 326 -10.14 5.01 -14.88
C PRO A 326 -9.93 5.96 -13.70
N LYS A 327 -8.69 5.98 -13.17
CA LYS A 327 -8.28 6.95 -12.15
C LYS A 327 -8.15 8.34 -12.79
N LEU A 328 -9.24 9.11 -12.73
CA LEU A 328 -9.28 10.52 -13.17
C LEU A 328 -8.74 11.52 -12.13
N GLN A 329 -8.53 11.07 -10.89
CA GLN A 329 -7.98 11.89 -9.83
C GLN A 329 -6.52 12.22 -10.11
N LYS A 330 -6.19 13.51 -10.15
CA LYS A 330 -4.81 13.96 -10.16
C LYS A 330 -4.13 13.66 -8.83
N ASP A 331 -2.82 13.48 -8.90
CA ASP A 331 -2.03 13.24 -7.71
C ASP A 331 -1.92 14.53 -6.89
N ILE A 332 -2.03 14.40 -5.57
CA ILE A 332 -2.11 15.54 -4.64
C ILE A 332 -0.90 16.45 -4.79
N TRP A 333 0.29 15.89 -5.01
CA TRP A 333 1.51 16.67 -5.18
C TRP A 333 1.43 17.61 -6.39
N GLN A 334 0.75 17.23 -7.49
CA GLN A 334 0.61 18.07 -8.68
C GLN A 334 -0.24 19.30 -8.38
N ILE A 335 -1.30 19.10 -7.60
CA ILE A 335 -2.24 20.16 -7.24
C ILE A 335 -1.57 21.13 -6.27
N ILE A 336 -0.91 20.63 -5.22
CA ILE A 336 -0.18 21.48 -4.27
C ILE A 336 0.98 22.20 -4.99
N SER A 337 1.70 21.55 -5.89
CA SER A 337 2.77 22.20 -6.66
C SER A 337 2.21 23.29 -7.56
N SER A 338 1.12 23.03 -8.30
CA SER A 338 0.44 24.04 -9.13
C SER A 338 -0.06 25.22 -8.31
N PHE A 339 -0.56 24.96 -7.11
CA PHE A 339 -0.99 25.97 -6.16
C PHE A 339 0.16 26.89 -5.71
N ARG A 340 1.43 26.48 -5.84
CA ARG A 340 2.62 27.30 -5.53
C ARG A 340 3.07 28.21 -6.67
N LEU A 341 2.52 28.06 -7.88
CA LEU A 341 2.90 28.85 -9.07
C LEU A 341 2.33 30.27 -9.06
N PHE A 342 1.15 30.47 -8.47
CA PHE A 342 0.41 31.72 -8.61
C PHE A 342 0.66 32.65 -7.43
N PRO A 343 0.89 33.96 -7.60
CA PRO A 343 1.00 34.90 -6.48
C PRO A 343 -0.33 35.06 -5.72
N ILE A 344 -1.47 35.03 -6.43
CA ILE A 344 -2.81 35.14 -5.82
C ILE A 344 -3.52 33.81 -5.98
N VAL A 345 -4.07 33.29 -4.87
CA VAL A 345 -4.72 31.98 -4.84
C VAL A 345 -6.11 32.04 -4.24
N LEU A 346 -6.96 31.11 -4.68
CA LEU A 346 -8.29 30.90 -4.15
C LEU A 346 -8.54 29.41 -3.89
N CYS A 347 -9.22 29.13 -2.79
CA CYS A 347 -9.64 27.79 -2.40
C CYS A 347 -11.15 27.79 -2.22
N ALA A 348 -11.82 26.76 -2.73
CA ALA A 348 -13.26 26.57 -2.57
C ALA A 348 -13.61 25.08 -2.56
N ASP A 349 -14.71 24.73 -1.91
CA ASP A 349 -15.20 23.36 -1.77
C ASP A 349 -16.52 23.20 -2.56
N LEU A 350 -16.65 22.11 -3.31
CA LEU A 350 -17.87 21.74 -4.04
C LEU A 350 -18.89 21.14 -3.06
N ARG A 351 -19.90 21.94 -2.70
CA ARG A 351 -20.91 21.54 -1.72
C ARG A 351 -21.64 20.27 -2.14
N MET A 352 -21.40 19.21 -1.37
CA MET A 352 -22.03 17.90 -1.56
C MET A 352 -21.88 17.39 -3.01
N MET A 353 -20.70 17.55 -3.63
CA MET A 353 -20.41 17.24 -5.04
C MET A 353 -21.12 15.99 -5.58
N TYR A 354 -20.92 14.83 -4.93
CA TYR A 354 -21.54 13.56 -5.33
C TYR A 354 -23.08 13.62 -5.35
N ARG A 355 -23.68 14.32 -4.39
CA ARG A 355 -25.13 14.44 -4.24
C ARG A 355 -25.76 15.37 -5.26
N GLN A 356 -24.96 16.15 -6.00
CA GLN A 356 -25.46 16.96 -7.12
C GLN A 356 -25.71 16.12 -8.37
N ILE A 357 -25.16 14.90 -8.45
CA ILE A 357 -25.32 14.00 -9.59
C ILE A 357 -26.38 12.97 -9.27
N LEU A 358 -27.36 12.82 -10.17
CA LEU A 358 -28.46 11.86 -10.03
C LEU A 358 -28.09 10.51 -10.63
N VAL A 359 -28.62 9.45 -10.05
CA VAL A 359 -28.59 8.10 -10.61
C VAL A 359 -29.84 7.89 -11.44
N ASP A 360 -29.70 7.26 -12.60
CA ASP A 360 -30.82 6.89 -13.46
C ASP A 360 -31.85 6.05 -12.70
N PRO A 361 -33.17 6.34 -12.83
CA PRO A 361 -34.21 5.60 -12.11
C PRO A 361 -34.13 4.07 -12.23
N ARG A 362 -33.64 3.55 -13.36
CA ARG A 362 -33.47 2.11 -13.60
C ARG A 362 -32.48 1.47 -12.62
N ASP A 363 -31.46 2.22 -12.21
CA ASP A 363 -30.36 1.71 -11.40
C ASP A 363 -30.52 2.05 -9.91
N ARG A 364 -31.45 2.95 -9.55
CA ARG A 364 -31.73 3.32 -8.13
C ARG A 364 -32.16 2.13 -7.29
N THR A 365 -32.76 1.11 -7.90
CA THR A 365 -33.17 -0.11 -7.18
C THR A 365 -31.99 -0.84 -6.52
N PHE A 366 -30.76 -0.63 -7.01
CA PHE A 366 -29.54 -1.18 -6.43
C PHE A 366 -28.96 -0.32 -5.30
N GLN A 367 -29.50 0.88 -5.07
CA GLN A 367 -29.13 1.80 -4.00
C GLN A 367 -30.25 1.96 -2.97
N ARG A 368 -30.73 0.84 -2.43
CA ARG A 368 -31.78 0.80 -1.40
C ARG A 368 -31.20 0.74 0.00
N ILE A 369 -31.85 1.37 0.97
CA ILE A 369 -31.48 1.34 2.38
C ILE A 369 -32.72 1.16 3.27
N PHE A 370 -32.51 0.67 4.49
CA PHE A 370 -33.54 0.68 5.53
C PHE A 370 -33.43 1.93 6.38
N TYR A 371 -34.56 2.57 6.70
CA TYR A 371 -34.57 3.69 7.63
C TYR A 371 -35.91 3.83 8.34
N ARG A 372 -35.86 4.30 9.59
CA ARG A 372 -37.01 4.80 10.35
C ARG A 372 -36.55 5.86 11.35
N SER A 373 -37.42 6.81 11.65
CA SER A 373 -37.14 7.91 12.58
C SER A 373 -37.34 7.49 14.05
N SER A 374 -38.28 6.58 14.32
CA SER A 374 -38.57 6.08 15.66
C SER A 374 -38.52 4.54 15.72
N PRO A 375 -38.02 3.94 16.81
CA PRO A 375 -38.09 2.48 17.01
C PRO A 375 -39.53 1.92 17.03
N THR A 376 -40.52 2.80 17.28
CA THR A 376 -41.94 2.47 17.32
C THR A 376 -42.61 2.52 15.95
N SER A 377 -41.96 3.11 14.93
CA SER A 377 -42.49 3.12 13.57
C SER A 377 -42.00 1.90 12.79
N ASP A 378 -42.72 1.54 11.74
CA ASP A 378 -42.30 0.48 10.83
C ASP A 378 -41.00 0.87 10.12
N VAL A 379 -40.19 -0.13 9.78
CA VAL A 379 -38.96 0.07 9.01
C VAL A 379 -39.34 0.25 7.55
N GLU A 380 -39.02 1.41 6.99
CA GLU A 380 -39.28 1.74 5.59
C GLU A 380 -38.04 1.53 4.71
N GLU A 381 -38.29 1.27 3.43
CA GLU A 381 -37.26 1.19 2.39
C GLU A 381 -37.14 2.54 1.66
N TYR A 382 -35.92 3.03 1.52
CA TYR A 382 -35.62 4.25 0.79
C TYR A 382 -34.67 3.98 -0.38
N LEU A 383 -34.92 4.62 -1.52
CA LEU A 383 -34.08 4.66 -2.71
C LEU A 383 -33.17 5.89 -2.65
N LEU A 384 -31.86 5.70 -2.75
CA LEU A 384 -30.93 6.80 -2.93
C LEU A 384 -30.98 7.26 -4.39
N ASN A 385 -31.24 8.55 -4.59
CA ASN A 385 -31.44 9.15 -5.91
C ASN A 385 -30.15 9.69 -6.53
N THR A 386 -29.09 9.83 -5.74
CA THR A 386 -27.85 10.52 -6.12
C THR A 386 -26.65 9.59 -6.06
N VAL A 387 -25.57 9.92 -6.76
CA VAL A 387 -24.30 9.21 -6.61
C VAL A 387 -23.87 9.26 -5.14
N THR A 388 -23.64 8.09 -4.55
CA THR A 388 -23.38 7.94 -3.12
C THR A 388 -21.96 7.43 -2.89
N TYR A 389 -21.28 8.00 -1.89
CA TYR A 389 -19.97 7.52 -1.48
C TYR A 389 -20.10 6.13 -0.84
N GLY A 390 -19.12 5.26 -1.09
CA GLY A 390 -19.15 3.84 -0.70
C GLY A 390 -19.40 2.90 -1.87
N VAL A 391 -19.95 3.41 -2.99
CA VAL A 391 -20.07 2.69 -4.26
C VAL A 391 -18.80 2.89 -5.10
N GLY A 392 -18.26 1.82 -5.69
CA GLY A 392 -16.97 1.78 -6.40
C GLY A 392 -16.76 2.89 -7.44
N PRO A 393 -17.62 3.02 -8.47
CA PRO A 393 -17.50 4.03 -9.53
C PRO A 393 -17.80 5.48 -9.11
N SER A 394 -18.22 5.75 -7.87
CA SER A 394 -18.72 7.09 -7.51
C SER A 394 -17.72 8.21 -7.74
N ALA A 395 -16.43 7.98 -7.44
CA ALA A 395 -15.36 8.95 -7.67
C ALA A 395 -15.17 9.25 -9.16
N TYR A 396 -15.12 8.20 -9.99
CA TYR A 396 -15.02 8.32 -11.44
C TYR A 396 -16.22 9.08 -12.02
N LEU A 397 -17.45 8.66 -11.69
CA LEU A 397 -18.68 9.29 -12.18
C LEU A 397 -18.72 10.79 -11.84
N ALA A 398 -18.33 11.14 -10.61
CA ALA A 398 -18.36 12.52 -10.17
C ALA A 398 -17.37 13.42 -10.92
N LEU A 399 -16.12 12.97 -11.04
CA LEU A 399 -15.08 13.71 -11.77
C LEU A 399 -15.36 13.74 -13.27
N ARG A 400 -15.87 12.64 -13.83
CA ARG A 400 -16.21 12.56 -15.26
C ARG A 400 -17.35 13.50 -15.63
N CYS A 401 -18.31 13.74 -14.73
CA CYS A 401 -19.35 14.76 -14.91
C CYS A 401 -18.79 16.19 -14.91
N LEU A 402 -17.81 16.51 -14.05
CA LEU A 402 -17.13 17.80 -14.10
C LEU A 402 -16.36 17.99 -15.42
N ILE A 403 -15.66 16.95 -15.87
CA ILE A 403 -14.97 16.96 -17.17
C ILE A 403 -15.99 17.11 -18.31
N GLN A 404 -17.15 16.47 -18.23
CA GLN A 404 -18.21 16.61 -19.23
C GLN A 404 -18.78 18.04 -19.25
N LEU A 405 -19.00 18.65 -18.09
CA LEU A 405 -19.42 20.04 -17.98
C LEU A 405 -18.45 21.00 -18.67
N VAL A 406 -17.14 20.78 -18.51
CA VAL A 406 -16.11 21.54 -19.21
C VAL A 406 -16.14 21.29 -20.72
N LYS A 407 -16.40 20.05 -21.17
CA LYS A 407 -16.53 19.73 -22.60
C LYS A 407 -17.75 20.41 -23.23
N ASP A 408 -18.87 20.46 -22.51
CA ASP A 408 -20.14 20.96 -23.04
C ASP A 408 -20.20 22.50 -23.02
N ASP A 409 -19.85 23.12 -21.89
CA ASP A 409 -20.06 24.56 -21.64
C ASP A 409 -18.73 25.33 -21.45
N GLY A 410 -17.60 24.65 -21.33
CA GLY A 410 -16.32 25.24 -20.91
C GLY A 410 -15.68 26.17 -21.93
N ALA A 411 -16.05 26.10 -23.22
CA ALA A 411 -15.54 26.99 -24.25
C ALA A 411 -15.83 28.48 -23.95
N ALA A 412 -16.92 28.78 -23.25
CA ALA A 412 -17.28 30.13 -22.82
C ALA A 412 -16.54 30.60 -21.55
N TYR A 413 -15.89 29.67 -20.82
CA TYR A 413 -15.28 29.92 -19.51
C TYR A 413 -13.87 29.27 -19.44
N PRO A 414 -12.88 29.83 -20.15
CA PRO A 414 -11.57 29.20 -20.31
C PRO A 414 -10.76 29.11 -19.00
N LEU A 415 -10.85 30.10 -18.11
CA LEU A 415 -10.11 30.09 -16.84
C LEU A 415 -10.70 29.04 -15.89
N ALA A 416 -12.03 28.99 -15.79
CA ALA A 416 -12.70 27.98 -14.98
C ALA A 416 -12.47 26.57 -15.52
N SER A 417 -12.48 26.40 -16.85
CA SER A 417 -12.21 25.11 -17.50
C SER A 417 -10.82 24.59 -17.15
N LYS A 418 -9.80 25.45 -17.22
CA LYS A 418 -8.44 25.09 -16.82
C LYS A 418 -8.36 24.73 -15.34
N ALA A 419 -8.97 25.53 -14.46
CA ALA A 419 -8.98 25.25 -13.03
C ALA A 419 -9.71 23.93 -12.66
N ILE A 420 -10.83 23.61 -13.31
CA ILE A 420 -11.55 22.35 -13.08
C ILE A 420 -10.72 21.15 -13.55
N LEU A 421 -10.11 21.25 -14.73
CA LEU A 421 -9.31 20.17 -15.30
C LEU A 421 -7.96 20.00 -14.60
N GLU A 422 -7.36 21.08 -14.09
CA GLU A 422 -5.98 21.07 -13.61
C GLU A 422 -5.79 21.19 -12.10
N GLN A 423 -6.72 21.84 -11.41
CA GLN A 423 -6.53 22.34 -10.04
C GLN A 423 -7.63 21.86 -9.07
N THR A 424 -8.40 20.84 -9.47
CA THR A 424 -9.45 20.25 -8.65
C THR A 424 -9.01 18.89 -8.12
N PHE A 425 -9.06 18.72 -6.80
CA PHE A 425 -8.90 17.44 -6.12
C PHE A 425 -10.24 16.99 -5.53
N VAL A 426 -10.94 16.11 -6.23
CA VAL A 426 -12.27 15.63 -5.79
C VAL A 426 -13.23 16.81 -5.59
N ASP A 427 -13.53 17.19 -4.36
CA ASP A 427 -14.42 18.29 -3.98
C ASP A 427 -13.69 19.63 -3.76
N ASP A 428 -12.37 19.61 -3.53
CA ASP A 428 -11.57 20.80 -3.29
C ASP A 428 -11.04 21.41 -4.60
N ILE A 429 -11.26 22.70 -4.82
CA ILE A 429 -10.65 23.49 -5.90
C ILE A 429 -9.60 24.41 -5.29
N THR A 430 -8.35 24.27 -5.73
CA THR A 430 -7.21 25.08 -5.27
C THR A 430 -6.56 25.76 -6.47
N ALA A 431 -7.13 26.89 -6.88
CA ALA A 431 -6.76 27.60 -8.09
C ALA A 431 -6.02 28.92 -7.79
N GLY A 432 -5.48 29.57 -8.82
CA GLY A 432 -4.79 30.85 -8.66
C GLY A 432 -4.64 31.61 -9.96
N ALA A 433 -4.18 32.86 -9.83
CA ALA A 433 -3.90 33.76 -10.94
C ALA A 433 -2.73 34.71 -10.61
N HIS A 434 -2.22 35.41 -11.63
CA HIS A 434 -1.06 36.29 -11.53
C HIS A 434 -1.42 37.71 -11.05
N ASP A 435 -2.66 38.12 -11.28
CA ASP A 435 -3.18 39.43 -10.93
C ASP A 435 -4.61 39.33 -10.36
N LEU A 436 -5.03 40.38 -9.66
CA LEU A 436 -6.31 40.40 -8.95
C LEU A 436 -7.50 40.37 -9.89
N GLU A 437 -7.40 40.98 -11.08
CA GLU A 437 -8.48 41.03 -12.06
C GLU A 437 -8.75 39.65 -12.64
N SER A 438 -7.69 38.95 -13.05
CA SER A 438 -7.74 37.56 -13.49
C SER A 438 -8.28 36.63 -12.39
N ALA A 439 -7.90 36.84 -11.13
CA ALA A 439 -8.42 36.06 -10.01
C ALA A 439 -9.93 36.29 -9.78
N LEU A 440 -10.41 37.53 -9.88
CA LEU A 440 -11.83 37.87 -9.80
C LEU A 440 -12.61 37.30 -10.99
N CYS A 441 -12.03 37.33 -12.19
CA CYS A 441 -12.60 36.73 -13.38
C CYS A 441 -12.73 35.21 -13.20
N LEU A 442 -11.66 34.54 -12.79
CA LEU A 442 -11.64 33.10 -12.49
C LEU A 442 -12.73 32.71 -11.48
N GLN A 443 -12.88 33.48 -10.39
CA GLN A 443 -13.94 33.25 -9.40
C GLN A 443 -15.35 33.34 -10.02
N ARG A 444 -15.60 34.32 -10.89
CA ARG A 444 -16.90 34.51 -11.56
C ARG A 444 -17.16 33.40 -12.58
N GLU A 445 -16.17 33.05 -13.38
CA GLU A 445 -16.27 31.96 -14.35
C GLU A 445 -16.53 30.62 -13.66
N LEU A 446 -15.83 30.34 -12.55
CA LEU A 446 -16.03 29.10 -11.77
C LEU A 446 -17.47 29.00 -11.26
N ASN A 447 -17.99 30.07 -10.66
CA ASN A 447 -19.37 30.08 -10.17
C ASN A 447 -20.37 29.92 -11.32
N SER A 448 -20.13 30.55 -12.47
CA SER A 448 -21.03 30.51 -13.62
C SER A 448 -21.05 29.12 -14.27
N LEU A 449 -19.88 28.56 -14.58
CA LEU A 449 -19.75 27.25 -15.20
C LEU A 449 -20.30 26.14 -14.30
N LEU A 450 -19.94 26.14 -13.01
CA LEU A 450 -20.41 25.11 -12.06
C LEU A 450 -21.92 25.22 -11.81
N ALA A 451 -22.48 26.44 -11.79
CA ALA A 451 -23.92 26.63 -11.64
C ALA A 451 -24.71 26.02 -12.79
N LEU A 452 -24.18 26.05 -14.02
CA LEU A 452 -24.80 25.34 -15.15
C LEU A 452 -24.92 23.85 -14.84
N GLY A 453 -23.92 23.23 -14.21
CA GLY A 453 -23.94 21.81 -13.83
C GLY A 453 -24.74 21.49 -12.56
N GLY A 454 -25.35 22.49 -11.92
CA GLY A 454 -26.00 22.35 -10.61
C GLY A 454 -25.01 22.21 -9.44
N PHE A 455 -23.73 22.53 -9.64
CA PHE A 455 -22.71 22.52 -8.60
C PHE A 455 -22.58 23.89 -7.95
N THR A 456 -22.46 23.92 -6.63
CA THR A 456 -22.32 25.18 -5.87
C THR A 456 -21.05 25.16 -5.03
N LEU A 457 -20.24 26.21 -5.18
CA LEU A 457 -19.04 26.42 -4.37
C LEU A 457 -19.37 27.10 -3.03
N HIS A 458 -18.63 26.70 -2.00
CA HIS A 458 -18.69 27.28 -0.66
C HIS A 458 -17.30 27.22 -0.01
N LYS A 459 -17.21 27.69 1.24
CA LYS A 459 -15.98 27.72 2.04
C LYS A 459 -14.82 28.46 1.37
N TRP A 460 -15.10 29.56 0.70
CA TRP A 460 -14.09 30.35 0.00
C TRP A 460 -13.00 30.85 0.96
N SER A 461 -11.75 30.73 0.52
CA SER A 461 -10.57 31.27 1.15
C SER A 461 -9.59 31.80 0.09
N SER A 462 -8.82 32.82 0.44
CA SER A 462 -7.79 33.40 -0.43
C SER A 462 -6.69 34.06 0.42
N ASN A 463 -5.49 34.18 -0.15
CA ASN A 463 -4.43 35.01 0.41
C ASN A 463 -4.65 36.53 0.17
N HIS A 464 -5.58 36.90 -0.72
CA HIS A 464 -5.91 38.29 -1.01
C HIS A 464 -7.33 38.64 -0.53
N PRO A 465 -7.51 39.57 0.42
CA PRO A 465 -8.82 39.83 1.06
C PRO A 465 -9.89 40.32 0.09
N ALA A 466 -9.53 41.10 -0.94
CA ALA A 466 -10.48 41.62 -1.94
C ALA A 466 -11.25 40.51 -2.69
N LEU A 467 -10.72 39.28 -2.77
CA LEU A 467 -11.42 38.14 -3.38
C LEU A 467 -12.55 37.56 -2.51
N LEU A 468 -12.57 37.90 -1.23
CA LEU A 468 -13.59 37.45 -0.27
C LEU A 468 -14.70 38.49 -0.08
N GLU A 469 -14.47 39.75 -0.44
CA GLU A 469 -15.47 40.84 -0.35
C GLU A 469 -16.65 40.63 -1.30
N SER A 470 -16.43 39.99 -2.45
CA SER A 470 -17.45 39.66 -3.45
C SER A 470 -18.33 38.46 -3.07
N VAL A 471 -17.94 37.70 -2.03
CA VAL A 471 -18.59 36.46 -1.63
C VAL A 471 -19.50 36.71 -0.43
N SER A 472 -20.75 36.23 -0.49
CA SER A 472 -21.68 36.29 0.64
C SER A 472 -21.04 35.71 1.90
N SER A 473 -21.18 36.36 3.05
CA SER A 473 -20.59 35.95 4.35
C SER A 473 -20.78 34.47 4.67
N ASP A 474 -21.93 33.90 4.30
CA ASP A 474 -22.30 32.51 4.59
C ASP A 474 -21.51 31.47 3.77
N LYS A 475 -20.81 31.92 2.72
CA LYS A 475 -19.98 31.09 1.83
C LYS A 475 -18.49 31.29 2.06
N VAL A 476 -18.08 32.22 2.90
CA VAL A 476 -16.67 32.50 3.22
C VAL A 476 -16.25 31.70 4.44
N THR A 477 -15.12 31.02 4.36
CA THR A 477 -14.47 30.48 5.56
C THR A 477 -13.56 31.57 6.11
N LEU A 478 -14.07 32.40 7.02
CA LEU A 478 -13.18 33.24 7.81
C LEU A 478 -12.35 32.30 8.70
N PRO A 479 -11.03 32.54 8.87
CA PRO A 479 -10.29 31.88 9.95
C PRO A 479 -11.04 32.22 11.25
N LEU A 480 -11.63 31.19 11.85
CA LEU A 480 -12.54 31.31 12.98
C LEU A 480 -11.89 32.16 14.08
N ASN A 481 -12.45 33.35 14.33
CA ASN A 481 -12.13 34.14 15.50
C ASN A 481 -12.75 33.46 16.73
N PHE A 482 -12.10 32.43 17.27
CA PHE A 482 -12.32 32.00 18.65
C PHE A 482 -11.01 31.52 19.28
N SER A 483 -10.62 32.23 20.36
CA SER A 483 -9.49 32.03 21.27
C SER A 483 -8.05 32.24 20.76
N VAL A 484 -7.31 32.94 21.61
CA VAL A 484 -5.88 33.25 21.54
C VAL A 484 -5.10 31.94 21.76
N ASP A 485 -4.60 31.33 20.68
CA ASP A 485 -3.22 30.80 20.54
C ASP A 485 -3.02 29.65 19.52
N ASP A 486 -4.02 29.08 18.81
CA ASP A 486 -3.68 27.91 17.97
C ASP A 486 -4.43 27.61 16.63
N ASP A 487 -5.50 28.31 16.21
CA ASP A 487 -6.26 27.84 15.02
C ASP A 487 -6.70 28.94 14.03
N ARG A 488 -5.73 29.64 13.42
CA ARG A 488 -5.94 30.52 12.25
C ARG A 488 -5.62 29.88 10.89
N THR A 489 -5.35 28.57 10.88
CA THR A 489 -4.87 27.84 9.69
C THR A 489 -5.98 27.05 9.00
N LEU A 490 -5.95 26.99 7.68
CA LEU A 490 -6.81 26.13 6.87
C LEU A 490 -6.05 24.86 6.51
N LYS A 491 -6.76 23.74 6.32
CA LYS A 491 -6.14 22.53 5.76
C LYS A 491 -6.33 22.52 4.25
N ILE A 492 -5.26 22.68 3.49
CA ILE A 492 -5.26 22.47 2.03
C ILE A 492 -4.78 21.05 1.77
N LEU A 493 -5.68 20.20 1.28
CA LEU A 493 -5.41 18.81 0.92
C LEU A 493 -4.66 18.02 2.01
N GLY A 494 -4.88 18.37 3.29
CA GLY A 494 -4.26 17.73 4.45
C GLY A 494 -3.08 18.47 5.10
N ILE A 495 -2.51 19.50 4.45
CA ILE A 495 -1.42 20.34 5.01
C ILE A 495 -2.01 21.62 5.60
N LYS A 496 -1.47 22.14 6.72
CA LYS A 496 -1.88 23.45 7.25
C LYS A 496 -1.32 24.56 6.36
N TYR A 497 -2.19 25.50 5.99
CA TYR A 497 -1.89 26.67 5.19
C TYR A 497 -2.44 27.91 5.89
N ASP A 498 -1.61 28.95 6.01
CA ASP A 498 -2.01 30.27 6.46
C ASP A 498 -2.12 31.22 5.27
N PRO A 499 -3.33 31.63 4.85
CA PRO A 499 -3.50 32.55 3.73
C PRO A 499 -2.95 33.95 3.99
N ARG A 500 -2.83 34.39 5.25
CA ARG A 500 -2.34 35.76 5.56
C ARG A 500 -0.83 35.84 5.43
N CYS A 501 -0.13 34.85 5.97
CA CYS A 501 1.33 34.77 5.88
C CYS A 501 1.80 34.16 4.56
N ASP A 502 0.89 33.50 3.84
CA ASP A 502 1.13 32.74 2.61
C ASP A 502 2.15 31.59 2.77
N THR A 503 2.02 30.86 3.87
CA THR A 503 2.95 29.79 4.27
C THR A 503 2.25 28.50 4.62
N PHE A 504 2.90 27.37 4.30
CA PHE A 504 2.55 26.06 4.82
C PHE A 504 3.24 25.78 6.16
N SER A 505 2.57 25.02 7.01
CA SER A 505 3.08 24.58 8.31
C SER A 505 2.58 23.17 8.64
N TYR A 506 3.14 22.60 9.69
CA TYR A 506 2.75 21.29 10.22
C TYR A 506 2.32 21.44 11.69
N ASN A 507 1.41 20.59 12.15
CA ASN A 507 1.19 20.43 13.58
C ASN A 507 0.98 18.93 13.82
N ILE A 508 1.97 18.30 14.44
CA ILE A 508 2.03 16.87 14.67
C ILE A 508 2.14 16.68 16.18
N ALA A 509 1.02 16.31 16.79
CA ALA A 509 0.96 15.97 18.21
C ALA A 509 1.06 14.45 18.37
N PRO A 510 1.97 13.94 19.22
CA PRO A 510 2.04 12.51 19.49
C PRO A 510 0.81 12.07 20.30
N ASN A 511 0.21 10.94 19.94
CA ASN A 511 -0.84 10.33 20.75
C ASN A 511 -0.24 9.32 21.74
N ASN A 512 -0.82 9.26 22.95
CA ASN A 512 -0.51 8.22 23.96
C ASN A 512 -1.07 6.84 23.54
N ILE A 513 -0.55 6.29 22.45
CA ILE A 513 -0.87 4.94 21.98
C ILE A 513 0.09 3.95 22.66
N ARG A 514 -0.41 2.74 22.91
CA ARG A 514 0.42 1.62 23.37
C ARG A 514 1.56 1.38 22.37
N ILE A 515 2.80 1.33 22.87
CA ILE A 515 4.02 1.21 22.07
C ILE A 515 4.17 -0.24 21.56
N THR A 516 3.37 -0.58 20.56
CA THR A 516 3.38 -1.84 19.82
C THR A 516 3.75 -1.59 18.37
N LYS A 517 4.10 -2.64 17.63
CA LYS A 517 4.37 -2.57 16.18
C LYS A 517 3.21 -1.91 15.41
N ARG A 518 1.97 -2.24 15.76
CA ARG A 518 0.75 -1.59 15.21
C ARG A 518 0.67 -0.12 15.57
N GLY A 519 0.93 0.22 16.83
CA GLY A 519 0.89 1.60 17.34
C GLY A 519 1.88 2.49 16.60
N VAL A 520 3.13 2.05 16.46
CA VAL A 520 4.19 2.77 15.74
C VAL A 520 3.79 3.02 14.28
N LEU A 521 3.35 1.99 13.56
CA LEU A 521 2.91 2.14 12.18
C LEU A 521 1.75 3.12 12.04
N SER A 522 0.79 3.08 12.97
CA SER A 522 -0.34 4.02 12.98
C SER A 522 0.09 5.46 13.19
N GLU A 523 1.13 5.72 13.99
CA GLU A 523 1.66 7.08 14.18
C GLU A 523 2.46 7.54 12.96
N ILE A 524 3.28 6.69 12.36
CA ILE A 524 4.01 7.00 11.11
C ILE A 524 3.02 7.38 10.01
N ALA A 525 1.94 6.63 9.84
CA ALA A 525 0.93 6.89 8.82
C ALA A 525 0.14 8.19 9.03
N LYS A 526 0.16 8.78 10.24
CA LYS A 526 -0.47 10.10 10.50
C LYS A 526 0.41 11.26 10.07
N ILE A 527 1.71 11.05 9.88
CA ILE A 527 2.62 12.09 9.39
C ILE A 527 2.35 12.27 7.89
N TYR A 528 1.41 13.18 7.59
CA TYR A 528 0.98 13.46 6.24
C TYR A 528 1.91 14.48 5.57
N ASP A 529 2.73 14.01 4.63
CA ASP A 529 3.72 14.84 3.92
C ASP A 529 3.80 14.50 2.42
N PRO A 530 2.86 15.00 1.59
CA PRO A 530 2.74 14.60 0.20
C PRO A 530 3.89 15.11 -0.70
N LEU A 531 4.54 16.21 -0.33
CA LEU A 531 5.69 16.78 -1.05
C LEU A 531 7.04 16.34 -0.47
N GLY A 532 7.07 15.68 0.69
CA GLY A 532 8.32 15.20 1.28
C GLY A 532 9.13 16.29 1.98
N TRP A 533 8.55 17.40 2.42
CA TRP A 533 9.31 18.45 3.13
C TRP A 533 9.89 17.96 4.46
N LEU A 534 9.23 16.97 5.08
CA LEU A 534 9.64 16.29 6.30
C LEU A 534 10.33 14.94 6.02
N THR A 535 10.84 14.72 4.80
CA THR A 535 11.49 13.45 4.41
C THR A 535 12.54 12.97 5.42
N PRO A 536 13.45 13.80 5.98
CA PRO A 536 14.41 13.34 6.99
C PRO A 536 13.76 12.74 8.24
N VAL A 537 12.64 13.32 8.70
CA VAL A 537 11.92 12.85 9.89
C VAL A 537 11.10 11.60 9.58
N THR A 538 10.39 11.59 8.45
CA THR A 538 9.61 10.42 8.03
C THR A 538 10.51 9.23 7.72
N PHE A 539 11.70 9.45 7.13
CA PHE A 539 12.71 8.43 6.92
C PHE A 539 13.19 7.83 8.24
N PHE A 540 13.48 8.65 9.25
CA PHE A 540 13.87 8.16 10.58
C PHE A 540 12.79 7.25 11.18
N ALA A 541 11.52 7.67 11.11
CA ALA A 541 10.39 6.90 11.60
C ALA A 541 10.25 5.54 10.88
N LYS A 542 10.39 5.56 9.55
CA LYS A 542 10.39 4.37 8.70
C LYS A 542 11.54 3.43 9.02
N HIS A 543 12.74 3.97 9.28
CA HIS A 543 13.89 3.18 9.69
C HIS A 543 13.64 2.46 11.03
N ILE A 544 13.06 3.13 12.03
CA ILE A 544 12.63 2.46 13.28
C ILE A 544 11.67 1.31 12.96
N MET A 545 10.70 1.52 12.06
CA MET A 545 9.77 0.46 11.67
C MET A 545 10.47 -0.75 11.04
N GLN A 546 11.53 -0.53 10.25
CA GLN A 546 12.37 -1.61 9.73
C GLN A 546 13.09 -2.36 10.86
N LEU A 547 13.67 -1.64 11.83
CA LEU A 547 14.32 -2.26 13.00
C LEU A 547 13.35 -3.13 13.80
N ILE A 548 12.14 -2.64 14.04
CA ILE A 548 11.05 -3.38 14.70
C ILE A 548 10.74 -4.66 13.92
N TRP A 549 10.68 -4.58 12.59
CA TRP A 549 10.37 -5.73 11.74
C TRP A 549 11.45 -6.81 11.82
N MET A 550 12.72 -6.42 11.87
CA MET A 550 13.85 -7.36 12.00
C MET A 550 13.86 -8.12 13.33
N LYS A 551 13.21 -7.60 14.38
CA LYS A 551 13.08 -8.30 15.67
C LYS A 551 12.03 -9.43 15.65
N GLY A 552 11.24 -9.57 14.59
CA GLY A 552 10.27 -10.67 14.45
C GLY A 552 9.06 -10.60 15.38
N LEU A 553 8.72 -9.41 15.89
CA LEU A 553 7.59 -9.18 16.80
C LEU A 553 6.23 -9.31 16.12
N GLN A 554 5.22 -9.79 16.85
CA GLN A 554 3.83 -9.76 16.41
C GLN A 554 3.27 -8.32 16.48
N TRP A 555 2.12 -8.10 15.82
CA TRP A 555 1.52 -6.76 15.67
C TRP A 555 1.23 -6.04 16.99
N ASP A 556 0.81 -6.79 18.02
CA ASP A 556 0.35 -6.25 19.29
C ASP A 556 1.31 -6.54 20.46
N ASP A 557 2.50 -7.07 20.15
CA ASP A 557 3.58 -7.25 21.12
C ASP A 557 4.16 -5.89 21.53
N LEU A 558 4.58 -5.78 22.79
CA LEU A 558 5.29 -4.60 23.29
C LEU A 558 6.69 -4.54 22.70
N LEU A 559 7.13 -3.32 22.39
CA LEU A 559 8.48 -3.09 21.90
C LEU A 559 9.52 -3.33 23.01
N PRO A 560 10.72 -3.85 22.67
CA PRO A 560 11.80 -3.96 23.63
C PRO A 560 12.31 -2.57 24.08
N PRO A 561 13.04 -2.49 25.21
CA PRO A 561 13.38 -1.20 25.83
C PRO A 561 14.27 -0.28 24.97
N ASP A 562 15.15 -0.85 24.15
CA ASP A 562 16.01 -0.13 23.21
C ASP A 562 15.18 0.65 22.18
N LEU A 563 14.28 -0.04 21.49
CA LEU A 563 13.40 0.56 20.47
C LEU A 563 12.34 1.47 21.09
N THR A 564 11.89 1.18 22.30
CA THR A 564 10.95 2.05 23.04
C THR A 564 11.59 3.40 23.37
N CYS A 565 12.85 3.40 23.83
CA CYS A 565 13.58 4.61 24.13
C CYS A 565 13.78 5.47 22.87
N GLU A 566 14.20 4.85 21.76
CA GLU A 566 14.41 5.53 20.48
C GLU A 566 13.10 6.11 19.92
N TRP A 567 12.00 5.36 20.00
CA TRP A 567 10.67 5.82 19.58
C TRP A 567 10.13 6.97 20.45
N ASN A 568 10.35 6.92 21.76
CA ASN A 568 9.97 8.00 22.66
C ASN A 568 10.76 9.28 22.37
N ASN A 569 12.06 9.17 22.12
CA ASN A 569 12.88 10.32 21.73
C ASN A 569 12.36 10.96 20.43
N PHE A 570 12.04 10.13 19.44
CA PHE A 570 11.43 10.58 18.18
C PHE A 570 10.10 11.32 18.41
N THR A 571 9.16 10.70 19.12
CA THR A 571 7.81 11.26 19.33
C THR A 571 7.81 12.54 20.18
N CYS A 572 8.68 12.64 21.19
CA CYS A 572 8.88 13.87 21.96
C CYS A 572 9.39 15.04 21.11
N GLY A 573 10.10 14.77 20.02
CA GLY A 573 10.60 15.79 19.09
C GLY A 573 9.58 16.26 18.03
N LEU A 574 8.51 15.52 17.79
CA LEU A 574 7.52 15.84 16.73
C LEU A 574 6.83 17.21 16.91
N PRO A 575 6.46 17.66 18.13
CA PRO A 575 5.84 18.97 18.30
C PRO A 575 6.70 20.14 17.81
N ALA A 576 8.03 19.99 17.80
CA ALA A 576 8.95 21.04 17.32
C ALA A 576 8.75 21.36 15.82
N LEU A 577 8.19 20.43 15.04
CA LEU A 577 7.90 20.61 13.61
C LEU A 577 6.89 21.72 13.34
N SER A 578 6.12 22.14 14.35
CA SER A 578 5.22 23.29 14.26
C SER A 578 5.91 24.62 14.01
N ALA A 579 7.21 24.72 14.30
CA ALA A 579 8.02 25.89 13.99
C ALA A 579 8.40 26.00 12.50
N ILE A 580 8.18 24.95 11.70
CA ILE A 580 8.50 24.96 10.27
C ILE A 580 7.49 25.85 9.54
N SER A 581 8.02 26.82 8.79
CA SER A 581 7.25 27.70 7.92
C SER A 581 7.83 27.66 6.51
N ILE A 582 7.01 27.24 5.54
CA ILE A 582 7.43 27.02 4.16
C ILE A 582 6.66 28.01 3.27
N PRO A 583 7.33 28.94 2.57
CA PRO A 583 6.68 29.82 1.61
C PRO A 583 5.91 29.03 0.55
N ARG A 584 4.64 29.37 0.34
CA ARG A 584 3.84 28.76 -0.71
C ARG A 584 4.36 29.19 -2.07
N TYR A 585 4.37 30.50 -2.33
CA TYR A 585 4.65 31.06 -3.66
C TYR A 585 6.10 30.85 -4.09
N ILE A 586 6.30 30.28 -5.29
CA ILE A 586 7.59 30.27 -6.00
C ILE A 586 7.52 31.34 -7.09
N PRO A 587 8.32 32.42 -6.99
CA PRO A 587 8.20 33.60 -7.86
C PRO A 587 8.82 33.40 -9.25
N ALA A 588 8.43 32.35 -9.98
CA ALA A 588 9.04 31.95 -11.24
C ALA A 588 8.94 33.02 -12.34
N GLU A 589 7.76 33.58 -12.60
CA GLU A 589 7.55 34.56 -13.68
C GLU A 589 8.21 35.93 -13.41
N THR A 590 8.32 36.31 -12.14
CA THR A 590 8.93 37.60 -11.75
C THR A 590 10.45 37.51 -11.59
N SER A 591 11.02 36.33 -11.82
CA SER A 591 12.45 36.07 -11.68
C SER A 591 13.16 36.15 -13.02
N ASP A 592 14.39 36.62 -13.01
CA ASP A 592 15.25 36.72 -14.19
C ASP A 592 15.63 35.34 -14.72
N ALA A 593 15.82 34.37 -13.80
CA ALA A 593 16.09 32.98 -14.13
C ALA A 593 15.57 32.03 -13.05
N VAL A 594 15.17 30.83 -13.47
CA VAL A 594 14.81 29.72 -12.59
C VAL A 594 15.68 28.52 -12.92
N HIS A 595 16.35 27.95 -11.93
CA HIS A 595 17.15 26.73 -12.05
C HIS A 595 16.56 25.62 -11.19
N VAL A 596 16.54 24.40 -11.70
CA VAL A 596 16.12 23.22 -10.93
C VAL A 596 17.35 22.41 -10.55
N LEU A 597 17.52 22.17 -9.26
CA LEU A 597 18.65 21.42 -8.70
C LEU A 597 18.14 20.17 -7.99
N GLY A 598 18.58 19.00 -8.44
CA GLY A 598 18.26 17.72 -7.82
C GLY A 598 19.48 17.14 -7.11
N TYR A 599 19.31 16.66 -5.89
CA TYR A 599 20.38 16.01 -5.11
C TYR A 599 19.93 14.61 -4.71
N CYS A 600 20.84 13.65 -4.75
CA CYS A 600 20.62 12.32 -4.20
C CYS A 600 21.75 11.90 -3.28
N ASP A 601 21.42 11.06 -2.31
CA ASP A 601 22.38 10.48 -1.37
C ASP A 601 21.96 9.06 -0.99
N ALA A 602 22.92 8.25 -0.56
CA ALA A 602 22.67 6.93 -0.02
C ALA A 602 23.55 6.60 1.19
N SER A 603 22.96 5.87 2.12
CA SER A 603 23.62 5.30 3.29
C SER A 603 23.25 3.82 3.43
N GLU A 604 23.87 3.13 4.40
CA GLU A 604 23.49 1.76 4.75
C GLU A 604 22.03 1.65 5.24
N LYS A 605 21.44 2.74 5.73
CA LYS A 605 20.03 2.78 6.19
C LYS A 605 19.05 2.91 5.03
N GLY A 606 19.45 3.55 3.93
CA GLY A 606 18.59 3.84 2.79
C GLY A 606 19.12 4.95 1.91
N TYR A 607 18.33 5.37 0.94
CA TYR A 607 18.70 6.38 -0.03
C TYR A 607 17.56 7.38 -0.23
N ALA A 608 17.91 8.61 -0.55
CA ALA A 608 16.96 9.70 -0.68
C ALA A 608 17.36 10.67 -1.78
N CYS A 609 16.40 11.50 -2.18
CA CYS A 609 16.62 12.60 -3.10
C CYS A 609 15.71 13.79 -2.78
N VAL A 610 16.16 14.98 -3.18
CA VAL A 610 15.44 16.24 -3.01
C VAL A 610 15.63 17.11 -4.25
N VAL A 611 14.57 17.79 -4.67
CA VAL A 611 14.57 18.70 -5.81
C VAL A 611 14.21 20.11 -5.35
N TYR A 612 15.04 21.07 -5.73
CA TYR A 612 14.89 22.50 -5.43
C TYR A 612 14.59 23.31 -6.68
N ALA A 613 13.77 24.35 -6.54
CA ALA A 613 13.73 25.49 -7.44
C ALA A 613 14.58 26.61 -6.86
N VAL A 614 15.52 27.13 -7.64
CA VAL A 614 16.32 28.31 -7.33
C VAL A 614 15.86 29.43 -8.24
N THR A 615 15.28 30.48 -7.67
CA THR A 615 14.88 31.66 -8.43
C THR A 615 15.89 32.78 -8.21
N ILE A 616 16.22 33.50 -9.27
CA ILE A 616 17.18 34.61 -9.28
C ILE A 616 16.43 35.87 -9.65
N ARG A 617 16.49 36.89 -8.80
CA ARG A 617 15.91 38.21 -9.07
C ARG A 617 16.83 39.30 -8.55
N GLN A 618 17.34 40.17 -9.42
CA GLN A 618 18.17 41.32 -9.02
C GLN A 618 19.29 40.91 -8.03
N ASP A 619 20.07 39.88 -8.39
CA ASP A 619 21.13 39.25 -7.58
C ASP A 619 20.71 38.59 -6.25
N HIS A 620 19.41 38.50 -5.98
CA HIS A 620 18.89 37.74 -4.85
C HIS A 620 18.47 36.34 -5.28
N HIS A 621 19.03 35.34 -4.61
CA HIS A 621 18.68 33.94 -4.81
C HIS A 621 17.67 33.50 -3.75
N SER A 622 16.59 32.84 -4.19
CA SER A 622 15.66 32.18 -3.27
C SER A 622 15.54 30.70 -3.62
N ILE A 623 15.55 29.84 -2.60
CA ILE A 623 15.59 28.38 -2.73
C ILE A 623 14.31 27.81 -2.15
N HIS A 624 13.67 26.94 -2.93
CA HIS A 624 12.39 26.34 -2.58
C HIS A 624 12.44 24.84 -2.82
N ILE A 625 12.17 24.03 -1.79
CA ILE A 625 12.01 22.58 -1.99
C ILE A 625 10.74 22.36 -2.82
N ILE A 626 10.87 21.74 -4.00
CA ILE A 626 9.73 21.30 -4.80
C ILE A 626 9.20 20.00 -4.20
N GLN A 627 10.02 18.95 -4.20
CA GLN A 627 9.63 17.64 -3.70
C GLN A 627 10.86 16.85 -3.23
N ALA A 628 10.68 15.96 -2.25
CA ALA A 628 11.68 14.98 -1.85
C ALA A 628 11.07 13.59 -1.68
N LYS A 629 11.91 12.57 -1.82
CA LYS A 629 11.53 11.16 -1.68
C LYS A 629 12.68 10.38 -1.04
N SER A 630 12.33 9.36 -0.26
CA SER A 630 13.30 8.46 0.37
C SER A 630 12.83 7.01 0.31
N LYS A 631 13.77 6.06 0.26
CA LYS A 631 13.50 4.63 0.39
C LYS A 631 14.47 4.00 1.39
N ILE A 632 13.96 3.12 2.23
CA ILE A 632 14.77 2.34 3.17
C ILE A 632 15.60 1.32 2.38
N ALA A 633 16.84 1.06 2.84
CA ALA A 633 17.70 0.05 2.24
C ALA A 633 17.05 -1.35 2.35
N PRO A 634 17.14 -2.19 1.30
CA PRO A 634 16.65 -3.56 1.38
C PRO A 634 17.33 -4.37 2.47
N LEU A 635 16.61 -5.31 3.09
CA LEU A 635 17.17 -6.22 4.11
C LEU A 635 18.27 -7.13 3.54
N LYS A 636 18.23 -7.40 2.23
CA LYS A 636 19.33 -8.09 1.54
C LYS A 636 20.48 -7.11 1.36
N THR A 637 21.65 -7.47 1.85
CA THR A 637 22.86 -6.66 1.73
C THR A 637 23.16 -6.34 0.27
N ILE A 638 23.20 -5.05 -0.04
CA ILE A 638 23.61 -4.48 -1.32
C ILE A 638 24.79 -3.57 -1.02
N SER A 639 25.77 -3.50 -1.93
CA SER A 639 26.92 -2.62 -1.75
C SER A 639 26.51 -1.15 -1.77
N LEU A 640 27.22 -0.31 -1.02
CA LEU A 640 26.94 1.13 -0.96
C LEU A 640 26.91 1.80 -2.35
N PRO A 641 27.85 1.52 -3.29
CA PRO A 641 27.77 2.08 -4.65
C PRO A 641 26.48 1.74 -5.41
N ARG A 642 25.91 0.56 -5.19
CA ARG A 642 24.64 0.17 -5.81
C ARG A 642 23.44 0.87 -5.16
N LEU A 643 23.53 1.21 -3.87
CA LEU A 643 22.53 2.05 -3.19
C LEU A 643 22.63 3.51 -3.67
N GLU A 644 23.83 4.05 -3.82
CA GLU A 644 24.08 5.37 -4.40
C GLU A 644 23.50 5.48 -5.81
N LEU A 645 23.75 4.48 -6.68
CA LEU A 645 23.11 4.40 -8.00
C LEU A 645 21.57 4.29 -7.91
N SER A 646 21.04 3.64 -6.87
CA SER A 646 19.60 3.57 -6.65
C SER A 646 19.01 4.91 -6.18
N GLY A 647 19.76 5.70 -5.41
CA GLY A 647 19.45 7.10 -5.11
C GLY A 647 19.41 7.97 -6.36
N ALA A 648 20.40 7.83 -7.25
CA ALA A 648 20.41 8.51 -8.54
C ALA A 648 19.21 8.11 -9.43
N LEU A 649 18.86 6.83 -9.46
CA LEU A 649 17.66 6.36 -10.16
C LEU A 649 16.37 6.96 -9.56
N LEU A 650 16.27 7.04 -8.23
CA LEU A 650 15.12 7.65 -7.56
C LEU A 650 14.97 9.12 -7.95
N LEU A 651 16.06 9.88 -7.94
CA LEU A 651 16.09 11.28 -8.39
C LEU A 651 15.69 11.41 -9.86
N SER A 652 16.23 10.56 -10.74
CA SER A 652 15.88 10.57 -12.16
C SER A 652 14.39 10.32 -12.40
N LYS A 653 13.78 9.40 -11.65
CA LYS A 653 12.34 9.13 -11.73
C LYS A 653 11.53 10.34 -11.23
N LEU A 654 11.98 10.98 -10.15
CA LEU A 654 11.32 12.15 -9.58
C LEU A 654 11.35 13.34 -10.56
N ILE A 655 12.46 13.55 -11.25
CA ILE A 655 12.57 14.57 -12.31
C ILE A 655 11.62 14.26 -13.47
N GLY A 656 11.49 12.99 -13.87
CA GLY A 656 10.52 12.58 -14.89
C GLY A 656 9.08 12.89 -14.50
N GLU A 657 8.71 12.61 -13.24
CA GLU A 657 7.39 12.92 -12.68
C GLU A 657 7.14 14.44 -12.58
N LEU A 658 8.14 15.21 -12.16
CA LEU A 658 8.08 16.66 -12.01
C LEU A 658 8.17 17.43 -13.33
N LYS A 659 8.46 16.78 -14.45
CA LYS A 659 8.72 17.44 -15.74
C LYS A 659 7.64 18.45 -16.17
N PRO A 660 6.32 18.15 -16.12
CA PRO A 660 5.28 19.12 -16.49
C PRO A 660 5.26 20.36 -15.58
N TYR A 661 5.60 20.18 -14.30
CA TYR A 661 5.69 21.27 -13.33
C TYR A 661 6.95 22.11 -13.56
N ILE A 662 8.09 21.47 -13.85
CA ILE A 662 9.34 22.15 -14.19
C ILE A 662 9.19 22.99 -15.47
N GLU A 663 8.46 22.48 -16.47
CA GLU A 663 8.11 23.23 -17.68
C GLU A 663 7.24 24.46 -17.36
N SER A 664 6.28 24.32 -16.43
CA SER A 664 5.44 25.43 -15.95
C SER A 664 6.22 26.50 -15.16
N LEU A 665 7.37 26.14 -14.59
CA LEU A 665 8.27 27.10 -13.92
C LEU A 665 9.18 27.85 -14.91
N HIS A 666 9.15 27.50 -16.21
CA HIS A 666 10.06 28.03 -17.23
C HIS A 666 11.54 27.88 -16.84
N ALA A 667 11.90 26.73 -16.25
CA ALA A 667 13.26 26.49 -15.77
C ALA A 667 14.30 26.51 -16.91
N VAL A 668 15.35 27.31 -16.73
CA VAL A 668 16.44 27.50 -17.70
C VAL A 668 17.35 26.28 -17.75
N SER A 669 17.57 25.63 -16.60
CA SER A 669 18.46 24.46 -16.51
C SER A 669 18.00 23.48 -15.43
N ILE A 670 18.26 22.19 -15.67
CA ILE A 670 18.08 21.11 -14.70
C ILE A 670 19.46 20.50 -14.45
N ASN A 671 19.94 20.57 -13.21
CA ASN A 671 21.24 20.03 -12.78
C ASN A 671 21.04 19.03 -11.64
N LEU A 672 21.71 17.89 -11.72
CA LEU A 672 21.54 16.76 -10.81
C LEU A 672 22.88 16.43 -10.15
N PHE A 673 22.85 16.11 -8.86
CA PHE A 673 24.05 15.97 -8.04
C PHE A 673 24.06 14.67 -7.24
N THR A 674 25.23 14.07 -7.18
CA THR A 674 25.57 12.93 -6.32
C THR A 674 26.97 13.17 -5.75
N ASP A 675 27.22 12.73 -4.54
CA ASP A 675 28.57 12.73 -3.94
C ASP A 675 29.36 11.45 -4.26
N SER A 676 28.66 10.39 -4.68
CA SER A 676 29.29 9.20 -5.24
C SER A 676 29.94 9.43 -6.62
N THR A 677 31.26 9.40 -6.65
CA THR A 677 32.04 9.38 -7.90
C THR A 677 31.84 8.08 -8.67
N ILE A 678 31.62 6.96 -7.98
CA ILE A 678 31.38 5.64 -8.60
C ILE A 678 30.04 5.66 -9.34
N ALA A 679 28.94 6.07 -8.70
CA ALA A 679 27.64 6.16 -9.35
C ALA A 679 27.69 7.13 -10.55
N LEU A 680 28.35 8.28 -10.40
CA LEU A 680 28.53 9.25 -11.48
C LEU A 680 29.30 8.65 -12.68
N SER A 681 30.36 7.89 -12.42
CA SER A 681 31.14 7.23 -13.47
C SER A 681 30.35 6.13 -14.20
N TRP A 682 29.50 5.39 -13.49
CA TRP A 682 28.60 4.41 -14.11
C TRP A 682 27.54 5.07 -14.98
N ILE A 683 26.97 6.22 -14.56
CA ILE A 683 26.01 6.99 -15.36
C ILE A 683 26.63 7.48 -16.68
N ARG A 684 27.93 7.82 -16.66
CA ARG A 684 28.69 8.24 -17.85
C ARG A 684 29.18 7.06 -18.70
N THR A 685 29.06 5.83 -18.22
CA THR A 685 29.50 4.63 -18.92
C THR A 685 28.35 4.04 -19.75
N PRO A 686 28.57 3.68 -21.03
CA PRO A 686 27.54 3.03 -21.83
C PRO A 686 26.99 1.74 -21.18
N PRO A 687 25.66 1.57 -21.04
CA PRO A 687 25.07 0.45 -20.30
C PRO A 687 25.53 -0.94 -20.74
N TYR A 688 25.83 -1.14 -22.03
CA TYR A 688 26.23 -2.44 -22.56
C TYR A 688 27.56 -2.95 -21.98
N LYS A 689 28.44 -2.07 -21.49
CA LYS A 689 29.72 -2.41 -20.85
C LYS A 689 29.55 -2.88 -19.40
N LEU A 690 28.43 -2.56 -18.77
CA LEU A 690 28.16 -2.81 -17.35
C LEU A 690 27.41 -4.14 -17.16
N LYS A 691 27.55 -4.76 -15.99
CA LYS A 691 26.77 -5.94 -15.58
C LYS A 691 25.30 -5.58 -15.43
N THR A 692 24.42 -6.58 -15.57
CA THR A 692 22.96 -6.42 -15.74
C THR A 692 22.29 -5.51 -14.70
N TYR A 693 22.67 -5.61 -13.42
CA TYR A 693 22.06 -4.79 -12.36
C TYR A 693 22.31 -3.29 -12.55
N VAL A 694 23.57 -2.92 -12.80
CA VAL A 694 24.00 -1.53 -13.00
C VAL A 694 23.54 -1.04 -14.38
N ALA A 695 23.71 -1.87 -15.42
CA ALA A 695 23.30 -1.56 -16.79
C ALA A 695 21.81 -1.19 -16.89
N ASN A 696 20.92 -1.97 -16.26
CA ASN A 696 19.48 -1.69 -16.31
C ASN A 696 19.12 -0.36 -15.63
N ARG A 697 19.73 -0.07 -14.46
CA ARG A 697 19.49 1.19 -13.73
C ARG A 697 20.04 2.40 -14.46
N VAL A 698 21.25 2.29 -15.02
CA VAL A 698 21.82 3.35 -15.86
C VAL A 698 20.95 3.58 -17.09
N ALA A 699 20.47 2.53 -17.76
CA ALA A 699 19.54 2.67 -18.87
C ALA A 699 18.24 3.40 -18.46
N GLU A 700 17.66 3.06 -17.31
CA GLU A 700 16.48 3.79 -16.78
C GLU A 700 16.77 5.26 -16.48
N ILE A 701 17.94 5.58 -15.88
CA ILE A 701 18.37 6.96 -15.62
C ILE A 701 18.49 7.75 -16.93
N LEU A 702 19.15 7.15 -17.93
CA LEU A 702 19.40 7.78 -19.22
C LEU A 702 18.16 7.90 -20.11
N ASN A 703 17.08 7.17 -19.82
CA ASN A 703 15.79 7.36 -20.50
C ASN A 703 15.10 8.67 -20.09
N THR A 704 15.43 9.21 -18.91
CA THR A 704 14.76 10.41 -18.35
C THR A 704 15.69 11.61 -18.27
N THR A 705 16.98 11.39 -18.10
CA THR A 705 17.99 12.43 -17.87
C THR A 705 19.19 12.24 -18.79
N ASN A 706 19.97 13.30 -19.01
CA ASN A 706 21.19 13.27 -19.81
C ASN A 706 22.43 13.19 -18.92
N PRO A 707 23.51 12.48 -19.33
CA PRO A 707 24.76 12.41 -18.56
C PRO A 707 25.37 13.77 -18.25
N SER A 708 25.17 14.76 -19.13
CA SER A 708 25.68 16.13 -18.97
C SER A 708 25.01 16.91 -17.83
N GLN A 709 23.85 16.46 -17.36
CA GLN A 709 23.14 17.07 -16.23
C GLN A 709 23.67 16.61 -14.88
N TRP A 710 24.47 15.54 -14.85
CA TRP A 710 24.97 14.92 -13.62
C TRP A 710 26.35 15.45 -13.22
N HIS A 711 26.42 15.97 -12.00
CA HIS A 711 27.59 16.61 -11.40
C HIS A 711 27.93 16.00 -10.05
N HIS A 712 29.17 16.21 -9.61
CA HIS A 712 29.62 15.81 -8.29
C HIS A 712 29.39 16.92 -7.27
N VAL A 713 28.91 16.59 -6.08
CA VAL A 713 28.85 17.48 -4.91
C VAL A 713 29.65 16.87 -3.76
N LYS A 714 30.30 17.68 -2.92
CA LYS A 714 30.96 17.15 -1.71
C LYS A 714 29.89 16.64 -0.74
N SER A 715 30.12 15.51 -0.06
CA SER A 715 29.17 14.94 0.89
C SER A 715 28.71 15.92 1.97
N GLU A 716 29.61 16.75 2.50
CA GLU A 716 29.30 17.82 3.49
C GLU A 716 28.31 18.88 2.97
N HIS A 717 28.24 19.03 1.65
CA HIS A 717 27.37 19.97 0.95
C HIS A 717 26.19 19.27 0.26
N ASN A 718 25.96 17.98 0.52
CA ASN A 718 24.86 17.24 -0.09
C ASN A 718 23.59 17.38 0.76
N PRO A 719 22.57 18.15 0.32
CA PRO A 719 21.34 18.31 1.08
C PRO A 719 20.46 17.06 1.11
N ALA A 720 20.77 16.01 0.33
CA ALA A 720 20.08 14.74 0.44
C ALA A 720 20.58 13.86 1.61
N ASP A 721 21.74 14.15 2.21
CA ASP A 721 22.34 13.38 3.32
C ASP A 721 21.44 13.31 4.57
N PRO A 722 20.82 14.42 5.04
CA PRO A 722 19.83 14.35 6.12
C PRO A 722 18.67 13.40 5.84
N ALA A 723 18.25 13.30 4.57
CA ALA A 723 17.11 12.48 4.17
C ALA A 723 17.45 10.99 3.98
N SER A 724 18.70 10.64 3.70
CA SER A 724 19.15 9.24 3.55
C SER A 724 19.52 8.59 4.89
N ARG A 725 19.76 9.39 5.93
CA ARG A 725 20.18 8.95 7.28
C ARG A 725 19.10 9.14 8.35
N GLY A 726 18.25 10.14 8.18
CA GLY A 726 17.16 10.52 9.06
C GLY A 726 17.55 11.54 10.13
N LEU A 727 16.61 12.41 10.51
CA LEU A 727 16.76 13.42 11.56
C LEU A 727 15.59 13.39 12.55
N LEU A 728 15.83 13.87 13.78
CA LEU A 728 14.75 14.16 14.72
C LEU A 728 14.06 15.48 14.36
N GLY A 729 12.86 15.69 14.91
CA GLY A 729 12.06 16.89 14.63
C GLY A 729 12.80 18.22 14.88
N PRO A 730 13.39 18.43 16.07
CA PRO A 730 14.14 19.65 16.37
C PRO A 730 15.35 19.87 15.46
N ASP A 731 16.05 18.79 15.10
CA ASP A 731 17.23 18.85 14.22
C ASP A 731 16.84 19.26 12.80
N LEU A 732 15.70 18.77 12.30
CA LEU A 732 15.18 19.18 10.99
C LEU A 732 14.85 20.67 10.96
N VAL A 733 14.25 21.22 12.02
CA VAL A 733 13.92 22.66 12.11
C VAL A 733 15.18 23.52 11.98
N GLN A 734 16.29 23.08 12.56
CA GLN A 734 17.56 23.81 12.55
C GLN A 734 18.47 23.47 11.35
N CYS A 735 18.07 22.50 10.50
CA CYS A 735 18.89 22.01 9.40
C CYS A 735 18.92 22.99 8.22
N HIS A 736 19.86 23.95 8.26
CA HIS A 736 20.03 24.91 7.17
C HIS A 736 20.35 24.26 5.81
N LEU A 737 21.15 23.18 5.81
CA LEU A 737 21.50 22.47 4.58
C LEU A 737 20.26 21.91 3.86
N TRP A 738 19.30 21.35 4.61
CA TRP A 738 18.05 20.82 4.04
C TRP A 738 17.16 21.92 3.47
N TRP A 739 16.95 23.01 4.21
CA TRP A 739 16.01 24.06 3.80
C TRP A 739 16.56 25.06 2.80
N LYS A 740 17.86 25.37 2.88
CA LYS A 740 18.53 26.40 2.08
C LYS A 740 19.55 25.85 1.09
N GLY A 741 19.77 24.53 1.05
CA GLY A 741 20.80 23.94 0.20
C GLY A 741 22.23 24.35 0.60
N PRO A 742 23.24 23.96 -0.18
CA PRO A 742 24.64 24.27 0.11
C PRO A 742 24.97 25.77 -0.10
N PRO A 743 25.73 26.39 0.82
CA PRO A 743 26.02 27.83 0.78
C PRO A 743 26.90 28.26 -0.40
N ASP A 744 27.82 27.40 -0.84
CA ASP A 744 28.85 27.75 -1.84
C ASP A 744 28.33 27.82 -3.30
N PHE A 745 27.14 27.30 -3.58
CA PHE A 745 26.56 27.29 -4.94
C PHE A 745 25.83 28.60 -5.31
N LEU A 746 25.71 29.54 -4.37
CA LEU A 746 24.93 30.78 -4.50
C LEU A 746 25.76 32.01 -4.87
N VAL A 747 26.96 31.84 -5.42
CA VAL A 747 27.87 32.96 -5.71
C VAL A 747 27.95 33.26 -7.21
N LYS A 748 27.26 34.35 -7.61
CA LYS A 748 27.40 35.20 -8.81
C LYS A 748 27.18 34.55 -10.19
N GLU A 749 26.12 35.00 -10.88
CA GLU A 749 25.78 34.92 -12.32
C GLU A 749 25.85 33.55 -13.04
N HIS A 750 26.61 32.58 -12.53
CA HIS A 750 26.78 31.24 -13.06
C HIS A 750 26.87 30.25 -11.91
N ILE A 751 26.03 29.20 -11.95
CA ILE A 751 26.19 28.04 -11.07
C ILE A 751 27.49 27.35 -11.50
N HIS A 752 28.59 27.63 -10.79
CA HIS A 752 29.88 26.99 -11.06
C HIS A 752 29.84 25.54 -10.57
N PHE A 753 29.67 24.60 -11.49
CA PHE A 753 29.82 23.18 -11.20
C PHE A 753 31.32 22.86 -11.10
N SER A 754 31.77 22.36 -9.95
CA SER A 754 33.13 21.84 -9.81
C SER A 754 33.38 20.77 -10.89
N SER A 755 34.48 20.92 -11.64
CA SER A 755 34.95 19.92 -12.58
C SER A 755 35.01 18.56 -11.88
N SER A 756 34.38 17.55 -12.49
CA SER A 756 34.30 16.21 -11.90
C SER A 756 35.72 15.73 -11.56
N PRO A 757 35.97 15.21 -10.35
CA PRO A 757 37.27 14.65 -10.02
C PRO A 757 37.65 13.56 -11.03
N GLU A 758 38.94 13.43 -11.36
CA GLU A 758 39.45 12.33 -12.17
C GLU A 758 39.01 11.00 -11.56
N ILE A 759 38.46 10.12 -12.40
CA ILE A 759 37.92 8.82 -11.98
C ILE A 759 39.10 8.00 -11.43
N GLN A 760 39.15 7.82 -10.12
CA GLN A 760 39.99 6.76 -9.55
C GLN A 760 39.32 5.42 -9.88
N GLU A 761 39.97 4.61 -10.71
CA GLU A 761 39.55 3.24 -11.04
C GLU A 761 39.65 2.36 -9.78
N SER A 762 38.65 2.45 -8.90
CA SER A 762 38.56 1.59 -7.73
C SER A 762 38.23 0.15 -8.14
N VAL A 763 38.66 -0.82 -7.33
CA VAL A 763 38.37 -2.26 -7.57
C VAL A 763 36.86 -2.52 -7.68
N GLU A 764 36.06 -1.78 -6.90
CA GLU A 764 34.60 -1.86 -6.89
C GLU A 764 33.96 -1.29 -8.17
N TYR A 765 34.54 -0.22 -8.73
CA TYR A 765 34.14 0.33 -10.03
C TYR A 765 34.39 -0.68 -11.15
N LEU A 766 35.59 -1.27 -11.20
CA LEU A 766 36.00 -2.24 -12.23
C LEU A 766 35.22 -3.55 -12.14
N HIS A 767 34.78 -3.96 -10.94
CA HIS A 767 34.06 -5.21 -10.74
C HIS A 767 32.69 -5.24 -11.45
N GLU A 768 32.06 -4.10 -11.73
CA GLU A 768 30.77 -4.05 -12.41
C GLU A 768 30.87 -3.99 -13.95
N PHE A 769 32.07 -4.05 -14.51
CA PHE A 769 32.26 -4.20 -15.96
C PHE A 769 32.08 -5.64 -16.40
N LYS A 770 31.52 -5.84 -17.59
CA LYS A 770 31.53 -7.15 -18.24
C LYS A 770 32.98 -7.50 -18.60
N PRO A 771 33.41 -8.76 -18.40
CA PRO A 771 34.74 -9.19 -18.79
C PRO A 771 34.92 -8.99 -20.30
N HIS A 772 35.98 -8.30 -20.70
CA HIS A 772 36.40 -8.27 -22.10
C HIS A 772 37.11 -9.59 -22.37
N ALA A 773 36.54 -10.44 -23.23
CA ALA A 773 37.24 -11.61 -23.75
C ALA A 773 38.34 -11.14 -24.73
N SER A 774 39.51 -10.80 -24.22
CA SER A 774 40.69 -10.56 -25.05
C SER A 774 41.22 -11.92 -25.54
N HIS A 775 40.91 -12.27 -26.79
CA HIS A 775 41.56 -13.41 -27.46
C HIS A 775 43.01 -13.02 -27.80
N LEU A 776 43.96 -13.46 -26.99
CA LEU A 776 45.39 -13.30 -27.26
C LEU A 776 45.81 -14.37 -28.28
N THR A 777 45.99 -13.98 -29.54
CA THR A 777 46.52 -14.89 -30.57
C THR A 777 48.05 -14.78 -30.56
N THR A 778 48.73 -15.78 -30.01
CA THR A 778 50.19 -15.87 -30.08
C THR A 778 50.61 -16.46 -31.44
N SER A 779 51.08 -15.63 -32.37
CA SER A 779 51.79 -16.12 -33.54
C SER A 779 53.25 -16.41 -33.16
N SER A 780 53.60 -17.68 -33.00
CA SER A 780 54.99 -18.11 -32.85
C SER A 780 55.69 -18.04 -34.21
N SER A 781 56.21 -16.88 -34.60
CA SER A 781 57.21 -16.82 -35.68
C SER A 781 58.56 -17.22 -35.10
N VAL A 782 58.94 -18.49 -35.25
CA VAL A 782 60.31 -18.93 -34.95
C VAL A 782 61.25 -18.11 -35.85
N PRO A 783 62.22 -17.35 -35.30
CA PRO A 783 63.15 -16.57 -36.10
C PRO A 783 63.83 -17.46 -37.14
N TYR A 784 63.85 -17.04 -38.41
CA TYR A 784 64.40 -17.79 -39.55
C TYR A 784 65.82 -18.34 -39.26
N LEU A 785 66.61 -17.60 -38.49
CA LEU A 785 67.94 -18.00 -38.02
C LEU A 785 67.93 -19.32 -37.23
N ILE A 786 66.97 -19.49 -36.32
CA ILE A 786 66.84 -20.70 -35.49
C ILE A 786 66.44 -21.89 -36.36
N SER A 787 65.55 -21.69 -37.33
CA SER A 787 65.16 -22.75 -38.27
C SER A 787 66.30 -23.25 -39.17
N ILE A 788 67.28 -22.39 -39.49
CA ILE A 788 68.48 -22.79 -40.26
C ILE A 788 69.47 -23.55 -39.37
N LEU A 789 69.67 -23.08 -38.13
CA LEU A 789 70.60 -23.71 -37.18
C LEU A 789 70.13 -25.10 -36.74
N GLU A 790 68.83 -25.33 -36.61
CA GLU A 790 68.26 -26.64 -36.30
C GLU A 790 68.34 -27.62 -37.47
N LYS A 791 68.36 -27.13 -38.71
CA LYS A 791 68.33 -27.97 -39.93
C LYS A 791 69.70 -28.42 -40.40
N TYR A 792 70.77 -27.71 -40.00
CA TYR A 792 72.14 -28.02 -40.42
C TYR A 792 73.08 -28.12 -39.22
N SER A 793 73.54 -29.33 -38.91
CA SER A 793 74.47 -29.62 -37.82
C SER A 793 75.93 -29.23 -38.08
N ASN A 794 76.24 -28.63 -39.23
CA ASN A 794 77.58 -28.17 -39.59
C ASN A 794 77.61 -26.65 -39.73
N TYR A 795 78.33 -26.00 -38.82
CA TYR A 795 78.46 -24.54 -38.72
C TYR A 795 78.94 -23.88 -40.03
N ASN A 796 79.94 -24.46 -40.70
CA ASN A 796 80.47 -23.91 -41.95
C ASN A 796 79.46 -24.01 -43.11
N LYS A 797 78.55 -24.99 -43.06
CA LYS A 797 77.48 -25.17 -44.07
C LYS A 797 76.31 -24.20 -43.81
N ALA A 798 75.94 -24.00 -42.55
CA ALA A 798 74.94 -23.00 -42.15
C ALA A 798 75.40 -21.58 -42.49
N GLN A 799 76.69 -21.25 -42.26
CA GLN A 799 77.26 -19.94 -42.57
C GLN A 799 77.29 -19.63 -44.07
N ARG A 800 77.55 -20.64 -44.93
CA ARG A 800 77.51 -20.49 -46.40
C ARG A 800 76.10 -20.28 -46.96
N ILE A 801 75.09 -20.93 -46.37
CA ILE A 801 73.69 -20.78 -46.79
C ILE A 801 73.17 -19.40 -46.35
N PHE A 802 73.54 -18.95 -45.16
CA PHE A 802 73.15 -17.64 -44.65
C PHE A 802 73.80 -16.48 -45.41
N SER A 803 75.01 -16.67 -45.96
CA SER A 803 75.74 -15.65 -46.73
C SER A 803 75.36 -15.60 -48.23
N TYR A 804 74.45 -16.48 -48.69
CA TYR A 804 73.93 -16.49 -50.06
C TYR A 804 72.50 -15.93 -50.18
N VAL A 805 71.89 -15.53 -49.04
CA VAL A 805 70.55 -14.93 -48.94
C VAL A 805 70.64 -13.42 -48.87
#